data_AF-A0A1Q7XTC2-F1
#
_entry.id   AF-A0A1Q7XTC2-F1
#
_cell.length_a   1.000
_cell.length_b   1.000
_cell.length_c   1.000
_cell.angle_alpha   90.00
_cell.angle_beta   90.00
_cell.angle_gamma   90.00
#
_symmetry.space_group_name_H-M   'P 1'
#
loop_
_entity.id
_entity.type
_entity.pdbx_description
1 polymer ?
#
loop_
_entity_poly.entity_id
_entity_poly.type
_entity_poly.pdbx_seq_one_letter_code
_entity_poly.pdbx_strand_id
1 'polypeptide(L)'
;MLRDWSAFHVLAKTFAEGPVCLRIAGLTGAARALAVAELLQAHPRPALVLVESMTDAHHWTQDLKFFGAPALEFPGREPRLWRGGRQREADAERAVICRRLAAGEPVVVVVTPEALDAEIVAPGDFASRTLRLAKGDSLDRELLLEALERAGYERVDTVVEVGQWSPRGGIVDVFSPSHASPARVEFFGDEIESIRLFDPTSQRSSTPLDELLVLPLVAQRDGSAPAGLTDYVPAAAPIIVDVPRVLDATREDAPASPPLRERLAGRQLVELSLVAGTSSAQVGALPEAVEVTLETHAVPLFGGRFAQLAGEIGRWRAEGFRIRLVASDERQVEHLRQILREHALEALPAATPDGDAPLAIVVGDVSAGFSIPALGVIVLTEAEIFGARRRLLRRPKYQRGAELTAFTDLAVGDIVVHEDHGLGRYLGLKTMTVGDREGDFLVLEYAEGNQLYLPVERLDLVSKYLGADAGAVRLDRLGGVSWPRVKESVRAALRQMAEALLRLYAQRAVADGHACSPDTSWQREFEAAFRFEETPDQLRAIEEVKRDLEARRPMDRLVAGDVGYGKTEVALRAAFKVVADGMQAAVLVPTTVLAQQHWTTFADRFAAFPARVELLSRFRSPKEQKAVIEGLRQGTVDVVIGTHRLLSKDVAFKHLGLLVVDEEHRFGVVHKERMKELRASVDVLALTATPIPRTLYMSLAGVRDMSVIETPPLDRLPVETVIRRFSKAVIKEALTRELERGGQVFFVHNRVQSLPSVTRFVQELVPEARVIMAHGQMKERELEATMVKFVSGQADVLVATAIVESGLDIPATNTIVVNRADRFGLAQLYQLRGRVGRERQQAYAYLLVPADGRVDEQAQRRLRALQEFTELGSGFKLALRDLEIRGAGNLLGAEQHGHIAAVGFDLYAKLLGEAVRELRGEPAAAAVEPVISVAAEGFLPDAYVPEVNQRLAFYKRLAGAVSDPEVDDLRGELVDRFGPLPEEAEQLLDIVHLRVAARRLGVEKLEAGEGMAFVTFAPGTPLDPRRLVRAIEGSRGRLKMKREFTIEAVVERGEWARVRGSLLRLLESLDRS
;
A
#
# COMPACT_ATOMS: atom_id res chain seq x y z
N MET A 1 9.51 12.27 35.96
CA MET A 1 10.97 12.13 36.15
C MET A 1 11.63 13.32 36.85
N LEU A 2 11.38 14.57 36.45
CA LEU A 2 12.08 15.77 36.95
C LEU A 2 11.45 16.38 38.22
N ARG A 3 10.25 15.95 38.61
CA ARG A 3 9.49 16.48 39.75
C ARG A 3 10.25 16.50 41.09
N ASP A 4 11.20 15.60 41.31
CA ASP A 4 11.99 15.57 42.55
C ASP A 4 13.25 16.46 42.49
N TRP A 5 13.50 17.11 41.36
CA TRP A 5 14.68 17.96 41.15
C TRP A 5 14.41 19.40 41.59
N SER A 6 15.19 19.91 42.54
CA SER A 6 15.09 21.29 43.03
C SER A 6 15.24 22.33 41.90
N ALA A 7 16.11 22.08 40.92
CA ALA A 7 16.27 22.96 39.75
C ALA A 7 14.99 23.03 38.90
N PHE A 8 14.27 21.91 38.77
CA PHE A 8 13.00 21.87 38.06
C PHE A 8 11.88 22.59 38.82
N HIS A 9 11.84 22.52 40.16
CA HIS A 9 10.88 23.29 40.95
C HIS A 9 11.02 24.81 40.75
N VAL A 10 12.27 25.29 40.68
CA VAL A 10 12.55 26.70 40.35
C VAL A 10 12.04 27.02 38.94
N LEU A 11 12.35 26.16 37.96
CA LEU A 11 11.90 26.31 36.58
C LEU A 11 10.37 26.36 36.46
N ALA A 12 9.66 25.43 37.10
CA ALA A 12 8.19 25.36 37.07
C ALA A 12 7.54 26.59 37.70
N LYS A 13 8.07 27.05 38.83
CA LYS A 13 7.61 28.29 39.48
C LYS A 13 7.80 29.50 38.56
N THR A 14 8.99 29.67 37.98
CA THR A 14 9.26 30.78 37.06
C THR A 14 8.41 30.69 35.79
N PHE A 15 8.17 29.49 35.26
CA PHE A 15 7.30 29.29 34.12
C PHE A 15 5.85 29.72 34.41
N ALA A 16 5.36 29.47 35.63
CA ALA A 16 4.03 29.88 36.10
C ALA A 16 3.90 31.39 36.31
N GLU A 17 4.98 32.06 36.75
CA GLU A 17 5.03 33.52 36.93
C GLU A 17 4.89 34.29 35.60
N GLY A 18 5.14 33.62 34.46
CA GLY A 18 4.86 34.17 33.13
C GLY A 18 5.82 35.27 32.66
N PRO A 19 7.15 35.19 32.88
CA PRO A 19 8.07 36.21 32.36
C PRO A 19 7.99 36.26 30.83
N VAL A 20 8.30 37.44 30.26
CA VAL A 20 8.27 37.63 28.80
C VAL A 20 9.26 36.68 28.09
N CYS A 21 10.41 36.38 28.72
CA CYS A 21 11.39 35.44 28.20
C CYS A 21 12.01 34.57 29.31
N LEU A 22 11.92 33.25 29.15
CA LEU A 22 12.53 32.23 30.01
C LEU A 22 13.53 31.41 29.20
N ARG A 23 14.79 31.33 29.65
CA ARG A 23 15.84 30.54 29.01
C ARG A 23 16.13 29.27 29.79
N ILE A 24 16.13 28.13 29.11
CA ILE A 24 16.47 26.83 29.71
C ILE A 24 17.74 26.29 29.05
N ALA A 25 18.82 26.20 29.81
CA ALA A 25 20.13 25.73 29.33
C ALA A 25 20.47 24.32 29.84
N GLY A 26 21.41 23.64 29.16
CA GLY A 26 21.99 22.36 29.62
C GLY A 26 21.22 21.10 29.19
N LEU A 27 20.21 21.26 28.33
CA LEU A 27 19.38 20.15 27.84
C LEU A 27 20.06 19.42 26.67
N THR A 28 20.02 18.09 26.69
CA THR A 28 20.61 17.23 25.65
C THR A 28 19.62 16.16 25.19
N GLY A 29 19.66 15.79 23.91
CA GLY A 29 18.78 14.78 23.32
C GLY A 29 17.28 15.07 23.56
N ALA A 30 16.53 14.04 23.95
CA ALA A 30 15.10 14.17 24.24
C ALA A 30 14.79 14.81 25.62
N ALA A 31 15.79 15.14 26.44
CA ALA A 31 15.57 15.79 27.73
C ALA A 31 14.87 17.15 27.60
N ARG A 32 15.02 17.83 26.45
CA ARG A 32 14.31 19.06 26.14
C ARG A 32 12.79 18.89 26.09
N ALA A 33 12.32 17.81 25.48
CA ALA A 33 10.91 17.48 25.42
C ALA A 33 10.38 17.00 26.77
N LEU A 34 11.20 16.26 27.54
CA LEU A 34 10.88 15.91 28.93
C LEU A 34 10.63 17.15 29.80
N ALA A 35 11.54 18.13 29.75
CA ALA A 35 11.40 19.37 30.52
C ALA A 35 10.12 20.13 30.15
N VAL A 36 9.83 20.26 28.84
CA VAL A 36 8.61 20.91 28.35
C VAL A 36 7.35 20.14 28.73
N ALA A 37 7.36 18.81 28.58
CA ALA A 37 6.24 17.95 28.94
C ALA A 37 5.89 18.06 30.42
N GLU A 38 6.88 18.02 31.31
CA GLU A 38 6.64 18.15 32.76
C GLU A 38 6.20 19.57 33.15
N LEU A 39 6.71 20.62 32.50
CA LEU A 39 6.24 21.99 32.72
C LEU A 39 4.75 22.14 32.38
N LEU A 40 4.32 21.54 31.27
CA LEU A 40 2.93 21.59 30.82
C LEU A 40 2.02 20.63 31.60
N GLN A 41 2.55 19.56 32.18
CA GLN A 41 1.80 18.74 33.14
C GLN A 41 1.61 19.44 34.48
N ALA A 42 2.62 20.18 34.95
CA ALA A 42 2.52 20.97 36.18
C ALA A 42 1.57 22.17 36.01
N HIS A 43 1.53 22.76 34.80
CA HIS A 43 0.66 23.87 34.45
C HIS A 43 -0.07 23.59 33.12
N PRO A 44 -1.18 22.82 33.13
CA PRO A 44 -1.91 22.45 31.92
C PRO A 44 -2.49 23.66 31.19
N ARG A 45 -1.94 23.96 30.02
CA ARG A 45 -2.43 25.00 29.08
C ARG A 45 -1.98 24.68 27.66
N PRO A 46 -2.68 25.16 26.61
CA PRO A 46 -2.20 25.05 25.25
C PRO A 46 -0.82 25.69 25.11
N ALA A 47 0.04 25.13 24.25
CA ALA A 47 1.38 25.65 24.00
C ALA A 47 1.78 25.43 22.53
N LEU A 48 2.70 26.26 22.04
CA LEU A 48 3.21 26.17 20.67
C LEU A 48 4.71 25.93 20.71
N VAL A 49 5.20 24.95 19.96
CA VAL A 49 6.63 24.61 19.86
C VAL A 49 7.11 24.97 18.46
N LEU A 50 8.02 25.93 18.37
CA LEU A 50 8.67 26.36 17.13
C LEU A 50 9.95 25.57 16.90
N VAL A 51 10.00 24.93 15.74
CA VAL A 51 11.13 24.13 15.28
C VAL A 51 11.57 24.58 13.89
N GLU A 52 12.81 24.28 13.53
CA GLU A 52 13.40 24.73 12.26
C GLU A 52 12.92 23.90 11.07
N SER A 53 12.83 22.57 11.23
CA SER A 53 12.49 21.65 10.16
C SER A 53 11.30 20.75 10.51
N MET A 54 10.67 20.18 9.47
CA MET A 54 9.61 19.17 9.65
C MET A 54 10.14 17.90 10.35
N THR A 55 11.41 17.53 10.13
CA THR A 55 12.04 16.41 10.83
C THR A 55 12.07 16.66 12.34
N ASP A 56 12.43 17.88 12.75
CA ASP A 56 12.42 18.28 14.16
C ASP A 56 10.99 18.32 14.71
N ALA A 57 10.03 18.79 13.91
CA ALA A 57 8.62 18.84 14.30
C ALA A 57 8.08 17.46 14.69
N HIS A 58 8.46 16.45 13.90
CA HIS A 58 8.08 15.09 14.19
C HIS A 58 8.77 14.53 15.44
N HIS A 59 10.09 14.70 15.57
CA HIS A 59 10.82 14.25 16.75
C HIS A 59 10.27 14.87 18.03
N TRP A 60 10.01 16.17 18.03
CA TRP A 60 9.37 16.87 19.15
C TRP A 60 7.99 16.31 19.48
N THR A 61 7.17 16.08 18.46
CA THR A 61 5.82 15.53 18.65
C THR A 61 5.86 14.13 19.26
N GLN A 62 6.80 13.28 18.81
CA GLN A 62 7.01 11.94 19.37
C GLN A 62 7.47 12.00 20.83
N ASP A 63 8.52 12.78 21.11
CA ASP A 63 9.09 12.88 22.45
C ASP A 63 8.09 13.42 23.47
N LEU A 64 7.36 14.48 23.11
CA LEU A 64 6.33 15.05 23.97
C LEU A 64 5.25 14.02 24.32
N LYS A 65 4.79 13.23 23.34
CA LYS A 65 3.83 12.15 23.58
C LYS A 65 4.39 11.07 24.49
N PHE A 66 5.65 10.66 24.29
CA PHE A 66 6.31 9.67 25.14
C PHE A 66 6.36 10.11 26.60
N PHE A 67 6.66 11.38 26.85
CA PHE A 67 6.67 11.95 28.20
C PHE A 67 5.28 12.33 28.73
N GLY A 68 4.21 12.01 27.99
CA GLY A 68 2.82 12.16 28.44
C GLY A 68 2.17 13.53 28.16
N ALA A 69 2.78 14.36 27.30
CA ALA A 69 2.16 15.60 26.83
C ALA A 69 1.38 15.35 25.51
N PRO A 70 0.11 15.76 25.41
CA PRO A 70 -0.65 15.63 24.17
C PRO A 70 -0.09 16.59 23.11
N ALA A 71 0.62 16.07 22.12
CA ALA A 71 1.23 16.87 21.07
C ALA A 71 0.66 16.56 19.67
N LEU A 72 0.52 17.60 18.85
CA LEU A 72 0.13 17.53 17.45
C LEU A 72 1.08 18.38 16.61
N GLU A 73 1.48 17.86 15.45
CA GLU A 73 2.27 18.60 14.47
C GLU A 73 1.31 19.35 13.53
N PHE A 74 1.58 20.63 13.29
CA PHE A 74 0.76 21.49 12.44
C PHE A 74 1.24 21.43 10.98
N PRO A 75 0.39 20.96 10.04
CA PRO A 75 0.78 20.84 8.64
C PRO A 75 0.99 22.19 7.97
N GLY A 76 2.13 22.34 7.30
CA GLY A 76 2.47 23.54 6.54
C GLY A 76 1.62 23.77 5.30
N ARG A 77 1.86 24.92 4.66
CA ARG A 77 1.23 25.28 3.38
C ARG A 77 1.97 24.54 2.27
N GLU A 78 1.37 23.50 1.73
CA GLU A 78 1.89 22.85 0.54
C GLU A 78 1.62 23.71 -0.71
N PRO A 79 2.52 23.70 -1.72
CA PRO A 79 2.35 24.49 -2.93
C PRO A 79 1.03 24.13 -3.62
N ARG A 80 0.19 25.14 -3.90
CA ARG A 80 -1.08 24.98 -4.63
C ARG A 80 -0.80 24.56 -6.09
N LEU A 81 -0.48 23.30 -6.32
CA LEU A 81 -0.17 22.76 -7.65
C LEU A 81 -1.44 22.55 -8.51
N TRP A 82 -2.66 22.72 -7.95
CA TRP A 82 -3.94 22.44 -8.64
C TRP A 82 -5.01 23.50 -8.30
N ARG A 83 -5.87 23.88 -9.26
CA ARG A 83 -7.11 24.67 -9.01
C ARG A 83 -8.27 23.74 -8.62
N GLY A 84 -8.26 23.18 -7.39
CA GLY A 84 -9.22 22.16 -6.88
C GLY A 84 -8.78 20.68 -6.63
N GLY A 85 -7.48 20.36 -6.55
CA GLY A 85 -6.98 19.08 -6.05
C GLY A 85 -6.75 19.33 -4.59
N ARG A 86 -7.81 19.26 -3.79
CA ARG A 86 -7.76 19.63 -2.38
C ARG A 86 -6.90 18.59 -1.67
N GLN A 87 -5.87 19.04 -0.97
CA GLN A 87 -5.01 18.17 -0.16
C GLN A 87 -5.72 17.89 1.16
N ARG A 88 -6.70 16.99 1.09
CA ARG A 88 -7.75 16.85 2.11
C ARG A 88 -7.21 16.45 3.48
N GLU A 89 -6.09 15.73 3.54
CA GLU A 89 -5.48 15.30 4.82
C GLU A 89 -4.83 16.44 5.60
N ALA A 90 -4.09 17.33 4.94
CA ALA A 90 -3.47 18.47 5.62
C ALA A 90 -4.54 19.46 6.11
N ASP A 91 -5.58 19.71 5.29
CA ASP A 91 -6.75 20.51 5.69
C ASP A 91 -7.50 19.87 6.87
N ALA A 92 -7.72 18.56 6.82
CA ALA A 92 -8.31 17.77 7.89
C ALA A 92 -7.52 17.85 9.20
N GLU A 93 -6.20 17.68 9.15
CA GLU A 93 -5.34 17.77 10.32
C GLU A 93 -5.31 19.16 10.93
N ARG A 94 -5.29 20.21 10.09
CA ARG A 94 -5.46 21.60 10.55
C ARG A 94 -6.80 21.79 11.24
N ALA A 95 -7.90 21.32 10.65
CA ALA A 95 -9.24 21.43 11.25
C ALA A 95 -9.33 20.72 12.62
N VAL A 96 -8.70 19.55 12.78
CA VAL A 96 -8.63 18.85 14.08
C VAL A 96 -7.86 19.67 15.12
N ILE A 97 -6.74 20.28 14.73
CA ILE A 97 -5.97 21.16 15.63
C ILE A 97 -6.80 22.38 16.03
N CYS A 98 -7.45 23.04 15.07
CA CYS A 98 -8.36 24.16 15.32
C CYS A 98 -9.46 23.79 16.31
N ARG A 99 -10.10 22.62 16.14
CA ARG A 99 -11.12 22.13 17.07
C ARG A 99 -10.59 22.01 18.51
N ARG A 100 -9.45 21.35 18.70
CA ARG A 100 -8.88 21.12 20.04
C ARG A 100 -8.47 22.44 20.71
N LEU A 101 -7.87 23.35 19.95
CA LEU A 101 -7.53 24.69 20.45
C LEU A 101 -8.77 25.51 20.79
N ALA A 102 -9.80 25.49 19.94
CA ALA A 102 -11.07 26.18 20.18
C ALA A 102 -11.82 25.62 21.41
N ALA A 103 -11.68 24.33 21.69
CA ALA A 103 -12.19 23.69 22.90
C ALA A 103 -11.35 23.99 24.16
N GLY A 104 -10.22 24.69 24.03
CA GLY A 104 -9.32 25.01 25.14
C GLY A 104 -8.57 23.80 25.69
N GLU A 105 -8.46 22.71 24.92
CA GLU A 105 -7.71 21.53 25.34
C GLU A 105 -6.23 21.87 25.56
N PRO A 106 -5.57 21.36 26.62
CA PRO A 106 -4.16 21.64 26.91
C PRO A 106 -3.24 20.85 25.96
N VAL A 107 -3.32 21.14 24.66
CA VAL A 107 -2.57 20.48 23.58
C VAL A 107 -1.34 21.29 23.18
N VAL A 108 -0.26 20.60 22.87
CA VAL A 108 0.98 21.19 22.34
C VAL A 108 0.96 21.10 20.82
N VAL A 109 1.09 22.24 20.16
CA VAL A 109 1.15 22.30 18.69
C VAL A 109 2.58 22.57 18.25
N VAL A 110 3.19 21.59 17.58
CA VAL A 110 4.56 21.69 17.04
C VAL A 110 4.48 22.20 15.60
N VAL A 111 5.21 23.26 15.28
CA VAL A 111 5.03 23.98 14.01
C VAL A 111 6.34 24.59 13.51
N THR A 112 6.50 24.63 12.19
CA THR A 112 7.60 25.33 11.52
C THR A 112 7.23 26.79 11.21
N PRO A 113 8.19 27.70 11.04
CA PRO A 113 7.95 29.08 10.62
C PRO A 113 7.06 29.22 9.39
N GLU A 114 7.25 28.35 8.40
CA GLU A 114 6.48 28.36 7.15
C GLU A 114 5.03 27.97 7.35
N ALA A 115 4.80 27.00 8.26
CA ALA A 115 3.48 26.46 8.53
C ALA A 115 2.58 27.44 9.31
N LEU A 116 3.16 28.35 10.10
CA LEU A 116 2.40 29.40 10.80
C LEU A 116 1.55 30.29 9.88
N ASP A 117 1.96 30.44 8.62
CA ASP A 117 1.29 31.28 7.63
C ASP A 117 0.25 30.51 6.79
N ALA A 118 -0.05 29.27 7.16
CA ALA A 118 -1.13 28.53 6.51
C ALA A 118 -2.49 29.20 6.80
N GLU A 119 -3.22 29.55 5.74
CA GLU A 119 -4.59 30.08 5.83
C GLU A 119 -5.51 29.01 6.45
N ILE A 120 -6.18 29.33 7.56
CA ILE A 120 -7.17 28.46 8.21
C ILE A 120 -8.50 29.20 8.37
N VAL A 121 -9.57 28.45 8.68
CA VAL A 121 -10.88 29.03 9.00
C VAL A 121 -10.74 29.87 10.27
N ALA A 122 -11.35 31.06 10.33
CA ALA A 122 -11.28 31.90 11.53
C ALA A 122 -12.01 31.24 12.73
N PRO A 123 -11.57 31.45 13.99
CA PRO A 123 -12.17 30.79 15.16
C PRO A 123 -13.68 30.95 15.30
N GLY A 124 -14.21 32.16 15.04
CA GLY A 124 -15.66 32.43 15.08
C GLY A 124 -16.43 31.68 13.99
N ASP A 125 -15.90 31.65 12.77
CA ASP A 125 -16.49 30.93 11.64
C ASP A 125 -16.36 29.41 11.81
N PHE A 126 -15.28 28.94 12.43
CA PHE A 126 -15.05 27.53 12.68
C PHE A 126 -16.09 26.98 13.65
N ALA A 127 -16.36 27.71 14.74
CA ALA A 127 -17.39 27.33 15.71
C ALA A 127 -18.80 27.32 15.09
N SER A 128 -19.16 28.34 14.30
CA SER A 128 -20.50 28.45 13.71
C SER A 128 -20.75 27.48 12.55
N ARG A 129 -19.70 27.07 11.83
CA ARG A 129 -19.78 26.13 10.69
C ARG A 129 -19.51 24.68 11.07
N THR A 130 -19.11 24.40 12.31
CA THR A 130 -18.98 23.01 12.80
C THR A 130 -20.38 22.44 13.00
N LEU A 131 -20.73 21.40 12.26
CA LEU A 131 -22.03 20.74 12.38
C LEU A 131 -21.92 19.56 13.34
N ARG A 132 -22.89 19.46 14.24
CA ARG A 132 -23.09 18.33 15.13
C ARG A 132 -24.29 17.54 14.65
N LEU A 133 -24.09 16.25 14.37
CA LEU A 133 -25.12 15.32 13.96
C LEU A 133 -25.23 14.25 15.05
N ALA A 134 -26.35 14.18 15.75
CA ALA A 134 -26.60 13.15 16.75
C ALA A 134 -27.76 12.23 16.33
N LYS A 135 -27.74 11.00 16.84
CA LYS A 135 -28.86 10.08 16.68
C LYS A 135 -30.14 10.70 17.27
N GLY A 136 -31.22 10.68 16.50
CA GLY A 136 -32.52 11.26 16.84
C GLY A 136 -32.68 12.75 16.48
N ASP A 137 -31.66 13.39 15.90
CA ASP A 137 -31.80 14.77 15.40
C ASP A 137 -32.74 14.79 14.19
N SER A 138 -33.61 15.81 14.14
CA SER A 138 -34.44 16.11 12.97
C SER A 138 -33.70 17.13 12.09
N LEU A 139 -33.23 16.68 10.93
CA LEU A 139 -32.44 17.45 9.98
C LEU A 139 -32.86 17.10 8.55
N ASP A 140 -33.24 18.13 7.78
CA ASP A 140 -33.45 17.99 6.34
C ASP A 140 -32.14 17.56 5.67
N ARG A 141 -32.22 16.44 4.95
CA ARG A 141 -31.09 15.83 4.26
C ARG A 141 -30.44 16.80 3.26
N GLU A 142 -31.22 17.55 2.49
CA GLU A 142 -30.69 18.47 1.46
C GLU A 142 -29.92 19.63 2.11
N LEU A 143 -30.38 20.13 3.27
CA LEU A 143 -29.65 21.13 4.03
C LEU A 143 -28.29 20.61 4.53
N LEU A 144 -28.21 19.33 4.92
CA LEU A 144 -26.94 18.70 5.26
C LEU A 144 -26.00 18.66 4.05
N LEU A 145 -26.51 18.29 2.87
CA LEU A 145 -25.69 18.21 1.65
C LEU A 145 -25.09 19.57 1.28
N GLU A 146 -25.89 20.63 1.32
CA GLU A 146 -25.40 22.00 1.09
C GLU A 146 -24.36 22.43 2.14
N ALA A 147 -24.56 22.04 3.41
CA ALA A 147 -23.66 22.39 4.48
C ALA A 147 -22.31 21.67 4.35
N LEU A 148 -22.29 20.40 3.89
CA LEU A 148 -21.07 19.65 3.56
C LEU A 148 -20.29 20.31 2.43
N GLU A 149 -20.97 20.73 1.36
CA GLU A 149 -20.35 21.44 0.24
C GLU A 149 -19.75 22.78 0.70
N ARG A 150 -20.49 23.55 1.49
CA ARG A 150 -20.02 24.81 2.10
C ARG A 150 -18.87 24.60 3.09
N ALA A 151 -18.80 23.45 3.77
CA ALA A 151 -17.69 23.09 4.66
C ALA A 151 -16.42 22.70 3.90
N GLY A 152 -16.49 22.53 2.57
CA GLY A 152 -15.35 22.21 1.72
C GLY A 152 -15.20 20.72 1.41
N TYR A 153 -16.21 19.90 1.70
CA TYR A 153 -16.21 18.49 1.36
C TYR A 153 -16.54 18.28 -0.13
N GLU A 154 -16.00 17.22 -0.71
CA GLU A 154 -16.22 16.87 -2.11
C GLU A 154 -17.26 15.76 -2.26
N ARG A 155 -18.23 15.98 -3.15
CA ARG A 155 -19.22 14.98 -3.51
C ARG A 155 -18.58 13.94 -4.43
N VAL A 156 -18.68 12.67 -4.05
CA VAL A 156 -18.18 11.52 -4.81
C VAL A 156 -19.22 10.41 -4.82
N ASP A 157 -19.04 9.43 -5.71
CA ASP A 157 -19.92 8.26 -5.73
C ASP A 157 -19.63 7.33 -4.54
N THR A 158 -18.36 7.10 -4.23
CA THR A 158 -17.92 6.25 -3.11
C THR A 158 -16.89 6.98 -2.25
N VAL A 159 -17.11 6.98 -0.93
CA VAL A 159 -16.25 7.66 0.04
C VAL A 159 -15.07 6.77 0.39
N VAL A 160 -13.87 7.23 0.07
CA VAL A 160 -12.60 6.50 0.26
C VAL A 160 -11.51 7.33 0.95
N GLU A 161 -11.65 8.66 0.97
CA GLU A 161 -10.70 9.62 1.54
C GLU A 161 -11.40 10.65 2.45
N VAL A 162 -10.66 11.18 3.43
CA VAL A 162 -11.14 12.25 4.32
C VAL A 162 -11.57 13.49 3.52
N GLY A 163 -12.65 14.15 3.94
CA GLY A 163 -13.21 15.30 3.23
C GLY A 163 -14.08 14.96 2.03
N GLN A 164 -14.45 13.68 1.85
CA GLN A 164 -15.44 13.25 0.86
C GLN A 164 -16.81 12.99 1.49
N TRP A 165 -17.85 13.04 0.66
CA TRP A 165 -19.19 12.59 1.02
C TRP A 165 -19.95 12.00 -0.18
N SER A 166 -20.92 11.13 0.08
CA SER A 166 -21.77 10.49 -0.94
C SER A 166 -23.21 10.32 -0.43
N PRO A 167 -24.23 10.80 -1.18
CA PRO A 167 -25.63 10.54 -0.87
C PRO A 167 -26.13 9.25 -1.57
N ARG A 168 -26.80 8.37 -0.84
CA ARG A 168 -27.36 7.09 -1.32
C ARG A 168 -28.75 6.84 -0.73
N GLY A 169 -29.80 7.31 -1.39
CA GLY A 169 -31.17 7.14 -0.90
C GLY A 169 -31.35 7.75 0.51
N GLY A 170 -31.74 6.93 1.49
CA GLY A 170 -31.86 7.35 2.90
C GLY A 170 -30.53 7.46 3.66
N ILE A 171 -29.39 7.25 3.00
CA ILE A 171 -28.08 7.19 3.63
C ILE A 171 -27.18 8.32 3.11
N VAL A 172 -26.37 8.91 3.99
CA VAL A 172 -25.30 9.85 3.64
C VAL A 172 -23.99 9.36 4.25
N ASP A 173 -23.03 8.99 3.41
CA ASP A 173 -21.67 8.66 3.83
C ASP A 173 -20.83 9.94 3.87
N VAL A 174 -20.12 10.19 4.97
CA VAL A 174 -19.28 11.37 5.19
C VAL A 174 -17.97 10.97 5.85
N PHE A 175 -16.85 11.38 5.27
CA PHE A 175 -15.54 11.20 5.90
C PHE A 175 -15.08 12.47 6.60
N SER A 176 -15.55 12.67 7.84
CA SER A 176 -15.12 13.78 8.67
C SER A 176 -13.77 13.52 9.35
N PRO A 177 -12.87 14.52 9.45
CA PRO A 177 -11.59 14.36 10.14
C PRO A 177 -11.72 14.22 11.66
N SER A 178 -12.93 14.34 12.20
CA SER A 178 -13.21 14.06 13.61
C SER A 178 -12.95 12.60 13.99
N HIS A 179 -12.95 11.68 13.02
CA HIS A 179 -12.76 10.24 13.19
C HIS A 179 -11.73 9.67 12.19
N ALA A 180 -11.15 8.51 12.52
CA ALA A 180 -10.15 7.83 11.69
C ALA A 180 -10.75 7.07 10.50
N SER A 181 -12.05 6.81 10.53
CA SER A 181 -12.83 6.10 9.51
C SER A 181 -14.05 6.94 9.12
N PRO A 182 -14.58 6.80 7.90
CA PRO A 182 -15.79 7.49 7.48
C PRO A 182 -17.02 7.00 8.24
N ALA A 183 -18.04 7.86 8.32
CA ALA A 183 -19.30 7.58 8.97
C ALA A 183 -20.44 7.51 7.96
N ARG A 184 -21.31 6.54 8.15
CA ARG A 184 -22.58 6.33 7.45
C ARG A 184 -23.71 6.86 8.32
N VAL A 185 -24.43 7.86 7.83
CA VAL A 185 -25.57 8.48 8.51
C VAL A 185 -26.85 7.98 7.84
N GLU A 186 -27.68 7.26 8.57
CA GLU A 186 -28.92 6.65 8.11
C GLU A 186 -30.12 7.51 8.56
N PHE A 187 -30.98 7.88 7.61
CA PHE A 187 -32.16 8.72 7.82
C PHE A 187 -33.45 7.92 7.69
N PHE A 188 -34.39 8.20 8.58
CA PHE A 188 -35.79 7.80 8.46
C PHE A 188 -36.66 9.06 8.31
N GLY A 189 -37.03 9.40 7.08
CA GLY A 189 -37.61 10.70 6.77
C GLY A 189 -36.57 11.81 7.00
N ASP A 190 -36.87 12.75 7.89
CA ASP A 190 -35.97 13.84 8.29
C ASP A 190 -35.27 13.56 9.63
N GLU A 191 -35.36 12.35 10.19
CA GLU A 191 -34.73 11.97 11.47
C GLU A 191 -33.50 11.09 11.25
N ILE A 192 -32.40 11.36 11.96
CA ILE A 192 -31.20 10.52 11.95
C ILE A 192 -31.46 9.27 12.80
N GLU A 193 -31.67 8.13 12.15
CA GLU A 193 -31.94 6.85 12.81
C GLU A 193 -30.66 6.23 13.40
N SER A 194 -29.56 6.24 12.63
CA SER A 194 -28.30 5.66 13.09
C SER A 194 -27.08 6.32 12.46
N ILE A 195 -25.96 6.31 13.18
CA ILE A 195 -24.65 6.72 12.68
C ILE A 195 -23.67 5.58 12.92
N ARG A 196 -22.93 5.16 11.90
CA ARG A 196 -21.98 4.02 12.02
C ARG A 196 -20.68 4.32 11.28
N LEU A 197 -19.55 4.01 11.88
CA LEU A 197 -18.26 4.02 11.19
C LEU A 197 -18.18 2.84 10.22
N PHE A 198 -17.57 3.03 9.04
CA PHE A 198 -17.35 1.97 8.07
C PHE A 198 -15.90 1.94 7.56
N ASP A 199 -15.46 0.77 7.11
CA ASP A 199 -14.14 0.60 6.48
C ASP A 199 -14.19 1.15 5.04
N PRO A 200 -13.33 2.11 4.65
CA PRO A 200 -13.38 2.75 3.32
C PRO A 200 -12.96 1.82 2.18
N THR A 201 -12.27 0.70 2.46
CA THR A 201 -11.95 -0.32 1.45
C THR A 201 -13.14 -1.23 1.22
N SER A 202 -13.66 -1.86 2.28
CA SER A 202 -14.76 -2.82 2.15
C SER A 202 -16.13 -2.18 2.04
N GLN A 203 -16.25 -0.89 2.37
CA GLN A 203 -17.51 -0.13 2.46
C GLN A 203 -18.51 -0.72 3.48
N ARG A 204 -18.01 -1.51 4.45
CA ARG A 204 -18.82 -2.20 5.46
C ARG A 204 -18.79 -1.47 6.79
N SER A 205 -19.95 -1.32 7.42
CA SER A 205 -20.08 -0.74 8.75
C SER A 205 -19.39 -1.60 9.81
N SER A 206 -18.93 -0.95 10.86
CA SER A 206 -18.19 -1.53 11.95
C SER A 206 -18.78 -1.11 13.30
N THR A 207 -18.57 0.15 13.69
CA THR A 207 -18.82 0.63 15.05
C THR A 207 -19.92 1.69 15.04
N PRO A 208 -21.00 1.55 15.85
CA PRO A 208 -22.01 2.60 15.97
C PRO A 208 -21.45 3.85 16.66
N LEU A 209 -22.02 5.02 16.33
CA LEU A 209 -21.73 6.31 16.94
C LEU A 209 -23.03 6.98 17.41
N ASP A 210 -22.98 7.62 18.57
CA ASP A 210 -24.09 8.45 19.05
C ASP A 210 -24.09 9.84 18.40
N GLU A 211 -22.91 10.33 18.02
CA GLU A 211 -22.68 11.68 17.50
C GLU A 211 -21.53 11.72 16.50
N LEU A 212 -21.70 12.50 15.43
CA LEU A 212 -20.68 12.84 14.43
C LEU A 212 -20.50 14.35 14.35
N LEU A 213 -19.26 14.81 14.42
CA LEU A 213 -18.90 16.21 14.16
C LEU A 213 -18.36 16.37 12.75
N VAL A 214 -18.92 17.29 11.97
CA VAL A 214 -18.43 17.69 10.65
C VAL A 214 -17.68 19.01 10.79
N LEU A 215 -16.36 18.98 10.54
CA LEU A 215 -15.49 20.14 10.73
C LEU A 215 -15.32 20.92 9.42
N PRO A 216 -15.31 22.26 9.43
CA PRO A 216 -15.05 23.03 8.21
C PRO A 216 -13.58 22.90 7.80
N LEU A 217 -13.36 22.50 6.54
CA LEU A 217 -12.03 22.24 5.98
C LEU A 217 -11.43 23.44 5.25
N VAL A 218 -12.28 24.33 4.72
CA VAL A 218 -11.86 25.44 3.85
C VAL A 218 -12.33 26.79 4.38
N ALA A 219 -11.39 27.75 4.43
CA ALA A 219 -11.68 29.15 4.69
C ALA A 219 -12.42 29.78 3.49
N GLN A 220 -13.57 30.42 3.74
CA GLN A 220 -14.26 31.19 2.70
C GLN A 220 -13.53 32.52 2.47
N ARG A 221 -13.56 33.00 1.22
CA ARG A 221 -12.98 34.29 0.84
C ARG A 221 -14.09 35.32 0.72
N ASP A 222 -14.72 35.64 1.84
CA ASP A 222 -15.79 36.64 1.89
C ASP A 222 -15.25 38.04 2.22
N GLY A 223 -14.02 38.34 1.82
CA GLY A 223 -13.35 39.63 2.03
C GLY A 223 -12.81 39.88 3.45
N SER A 224 -12.95 38.92 4.37
CA SER A 224 -12.29 38.95 5.69
C SER A 224 -10.79 38.68 5.59
N ALA A 225 -10.01 39.20 6.56
CA ALA A 225 -8.59 38.92 6.64
C ALA A 225 -8.35 37.41 6.90
N PRO A 226 -7.35 36.79 6.27
CA PRO A 226 -7.04 35.38 6.49
C PRO A 226 -6.61 35.16 7.95
N ALA A 227 -7.19 34.16 8.61
CA ALA A 227 -6.80 33.74 9.95
C ALA A 227 -5.63 32.73 9.88
N GLY A 228 -4.77 32.78 10.90
CA GLY A 228 -3.64 31.87 11.08
C GLY A 228 -3.70 31.14 12.43
N LEU A 229 -2.76 30.22 12.65
CA LEU A 229 -2.72 29.39 13.88
C LEU A 229 -2.65 30.25 15.16
N THR A 230 -1.97 31.39 15.12
CA THR A 230 -1.82 32.30 16.26
C THR A 230 -3.14 32.89 16.76
N ASP A 231 -4.19 32.91 15.92
CA ASP A 231 -5.52 33.39 16.28
C ASP A 231 -6.31 32.38 17.13
N TYR A 232 -5.95 31.09 17.07
CA TYR A 232 -6.51 30.03 17.90
C TYR A 232 -5.77 29.85 19.22
N VAL A 233 -4.51 30.28 19.30
CA VAL A 233 -3.65 30.08 20.46
C VAL A 233 -3.85 31.23 21.45
N PRO A 234 -4.32 30.98 22.69
CA PRO A 234 -4.56 32.01 23.69
C PRO A 234 -3.33 32.90 23.94
N ALA A 235 -3.52 34.17 24.29
CA ALA A 235 -2.40 35.09 24.54
C ALA A 235 -1.49 34.65 25.69
N ALA A 236 -2.04 33.95 26.69
CA ALA A 236 -1.30 33.39 27.84
C ALA A 236 -0.61 32.05 27.55
N ALA A 237 -0.77 31.51 26.33
CA ALA A 237 -0.11 30.27 25.93
C ALA A 237 1.39 30.53 25.66
N PRO A 238 2.29 29.74 26.26
CA PRO A 238 3.71 29.89 26.05
C PRO A 238 4.12 29.41 24.65
N ILE A 239 5.12 30.08 24.09
CA ILE A 239 5.77 29.68 22.84
C ILE A 239 7.17 29.16 23.17
N ILE A 240 7.34 27.86 23.00
CA ILE A 240 8.61 27.17 23.17
C ILE A 240 9.40 27.27 21.86
N VAL A 241 10.65 27.67 21.95
CA VAL A 241 11.54 27.87 20.79
C VAL A 241 12.72 26.92 20.94
N ASP A 242 12.78 25.90 20.07
CA ASP A 242 13.85 24.89 20.11
C ASP A 242 15.21 25.49 19.77
N VAL A 243 15.27 26.35 18.76
CA VAL A 243 16.49 27.05 18.35
C VAL A 243 16.21 28.56 18.23
N PRO A 244 16.83 29.42 19.07
CA PRO A 244 16.51 30.85 19.10
C PRO A 244 16.64 31.58 17.75
N ARG A 245 17.52 31.11 16.86
CA ARG A 245 17.74 31.66 15.51
C ARG A 245 16.48 31.68 14.64
N VAL A 246 15.53 30.77 14.91
CA VAL A 246 14.27 30.64 14.17
C VAL A 246 13.42 31.91 14.30
N LEU A 247 13.56 32.67 15.40
CA LEU A 247 12.82 33.91 15.63
C LEU A 247 13.28 35.07 14.74
N ASP A 248 14.55 35.07 14.36
CA ASP A 248 15.23 36.17 13.66
C ASP A 248 15.47 35.88 12.17
N ALA A 249 15.16 34.67 11.71
CA ALA A 249 15.33 34.27 10.33
C ALA A 249 14.41 35.09 9.39
N THR A 250 15.02 35.84 8.46
CA THR A 250 14.31 36.50 7.35
C THR A 250 13.92 35.47 6.30
N ARG A 251 12.65 35.48 5.89
CA ARG A 251 12.11 34.53 4.91
C ARG A 251 12.35 35.01 3.48
N GLU A 252 12.98 34.19 2.66
CA GLU A 252 13.28 34.51 1.25
C GLU A 252 12.00 34.63 0.40
N ASP A 253 10.96 33.84 0.71
CA ASP A 253 9.71 33.77 -0.06
C ASP A 253 8.70 34.88 0.30
N ALA A 254 8.90 35.55 1.43
CA ALA A 254 8.05 36.61 1.95
C ALA A 254 8.89 37.70 2.62
N PRO A 255 9.76 38.40 1.87
CA PRO A 255 10.73 39.35 2.43
C PRO A 255 10.07 40.60 3.06
N ALA A 256 8.78 40.80 2.82
CA ALA A 256 7.98 41.89 3.40
C ALA A 256 7.33 41.52 4.75
N SER A 257 7.35 40.24 5.15
CA SER A 257 6.81 39.81 6.45
C SER A 257 7.81 40.17 7.57
N PRO A 258 7.35 40.79 8.67
CA PRO A 258 8.23 41.07 9.81
C PRO A 258 8.77 39.77 10.43
N PRO A 259 9.97 39.81 11.05
CA PRO A 259 10.53 38.67 11.77
C PRO A 259 9.54 38.06 12.77
N LEU A 260 9.63 36.75 13.00
CA LEU A 260 8.75 36.06 13.95
C LEU A 260 8.84 36.66 15.36
N ARG A 261 10.03 37.15 15.77
CA ARG A 261 10.22 37.85 17.04
C ARG A 261 9.26 39.04 17.22
N GLU A 262 9.01 39.81 16.16
CA GLU A 262 8.10 40.96 16.20
C GLU A 262 6.63 40.51 16.22
N ARG A 263 6.29 39.49 15.43
CA ARG A 263 4.93 38.92 15.35
C ARG A 263 4.46 38.29 16.67
N LEU A 264 5.40 37.80 17.47
CA LEU A 264 5.14 37.11 18.73
C LEU A 264 5.40 38.01 19.96
N ALA A 265 5.63 39.30 19.75
CA ALA A 265 5.87 40.26 20.83
C ALA A 265 4.72 40.27 21.85
N GLY A 266 5.06 40.32 23.15
CA GLY A 266 4.09 40.31 24.25
C GLY A 266 3.59 38.94 24.69
N ARG A 267 3.99 37.85 24.01
CA ARG A 267 3.75 36.47 24.48
C ARG A 267 4.91 35.97 25.35
N GLN A 268 4.64 35.00 26.22
CA GLN A 268 5.68 34.30 26.98
C GLN A 268 6.51 33.43 26.04
N LEU A 269 7.80 33.76 25.89
CA LEU A 269 8.77 32.99 25.10
C LEU A 269 9.59 32.08 26.03
N VAL A 270 9.73 30.80 25.68
CA VAL A 270 10.61 29.83 26.34
C VAL A 270 11.69 29.40 25.36
N GLU A 271 12.89 29.96 25.49
CA GLU A 271 14.04 29.67 24.62
C GLU A 271 14.85 28.50 25.19
N LEU A 272 15.10 27.46 24.38
CA LEU A 272 15.91 26.30 24.78
C LEU A 272 17.35 26.45 24.26
N SER A 273 18.33 26.13 25.11
CA SER A 273 19.76 26.15 24.80
C SER A 273 20.42 24.80 25.10
N LEU A 274 21.03 24.22 24.07
CA LEU A 274 21.52 22.83 24.08
C LEU A 274 22.94 22.65 24.65
N VAL A 275 23.66 23.73 24.97
CA VAL A 275 25.06 23.65 25.42
C VAL A 275 25.33 24.53 26.64
N ALA A 276 25.85 23.92 27.71
CA ALA A 276 26.46 24.65 28.80
C ALA A 276 27.78 25.29 28.33
N GLY A 277 27.86 26.63 28.37
CA GLY A 277 29.13 27.36 28.21
C GLY A 277 29.31 28.15 26.91
N THR A 278 28.43 28.04 25.91
CA THR A 278 28.33 29.10 24.89
C THR A 278 27.25 30.06 25.34
N SER A 279 27.69 31.05 26.12
CA SER A 279 27.03 32.35 26.11
C SER A 279 26.77 32.72 24.65
N SER A 280 25.52 32.73 24.21
CA SER A 280 25.10 33.51 23.05
C SER A 280 25.16 34.99 23.42
N ALA A 281 26.33 35.45 23.89
CA ALA A 281 26.69 36.84 23.79
C ALA A 281 26.70 37.15 22.29
N GLN A 282 25.78 38.03 21.90
CA GLN A 282 25.63 38.65 20.59
C GLN A 282 24.64 38.02 19.59
N VAL A 283 23.40 37.75 20.02
CA VAL A 283 22.22 38.17 19.22
C VAL A 283 21.14 38.66 20.18
N GLY A 284 20.90 39.98 20.18
CA GLY A 284 19.71 40.64 20.76
C GLY A 284 19.34 40.26 22.20
N ALA A 285 20.10 40.72 23.20
CA ALA A 285 19.71 40.57 24.61
C ALA A 285 18.43 41.38 24.90
N LEU A 286 17.34 40.69 25.23
CA LEU A 286 16.22 41.30 25.97
C LEU A 286 16.70 41.61 27.40
N PRO A 287 16.44 42.81 27.96
CA PRO A 287 16.97 43.20 29.27
C PRO A 287 16.46 42.40 30.49
N GLU A 288 15.46 41.52 30.32
CA GLU A 288 14.73 40.84 31.42
C GLU A 288 14.53 39.33 31.18
N ALA A 289 15.54 38.61 30.64
CA ALA A 289 15.44 37.15 30.49
C ALA A 289 15.85 36.42 31.79
N VAL A 290 14.99 35.54 32.31
CA VAL A 290 15.32 34.65 33.44
C VAL A 290 15.95 33.37 32.89
N GLU A 291 17.14 33.00 33.34
CA GLU A 291 17.85 31.79 32.87
C GLU A 291 17.91 30.71 33.96
N VAL A 292 17.55 29.48 33.61
CA VAL A 292 17.63 28.30 34.48
C VAL A 292 18.40 27.20 33.76
N THR A 293 19.38 26.59 34.44
CA THR A 293 20.18 25.50 33.87
C THR A 293 19.73 24.14 34.43
N LEU A 294 19.45 23.19 33.54
CA LEU A 294 19.20 21.78 33.84
C LEU A 294 20.34 20.95 33.27
N GLU A 295 21.23 20.44 34.12
CA GLU A 295 22.38 19.64 33.69
C GLU A 295 21.99 18.23 33.22
N THR A 296 22.08 18.00 31.91
CA THR A 296 21.88 16.69 31.29
C THR A 296 23.05 16.35 30.35
N HIS A 297 23.29 15.05 30.10
CA HIS A 297 24.38 14.63 29.20
C HIS A 297 23.92 13.61 28.15
N ALA A 298 24.55 13.68 26.98
CA ALA A 298 24.41 12.67 25.93
C ALA A 298 24.98 11.31 26.38
N VAL A 299 24.41 10.24 25.84
CA VAL A 299 24.77 8.84 26.13
C VAL A 299 25.54 8.22 24.96
N PRO A 300 26.33 7.15 25.17
CA PRO A 300 27.15 6.53 24.13
C PRO A 300 26.31 5.75 23.08
N LEU A 301 26.83 5.67 21.86
CA LEU A 301 26.29 4.83 20.78
C LEU A 301 26.96 3.44 20.76
N PHE A 302 26.16 2.38 20.91
CA PHE A 302 26.63 0.99 20.97
C PHE A 302 26.58 0.26 19.64
N GLY A 303 25.58 0.54 18.80
CA GLY A 303 25.54 0.06 17.40
C GLY A 303 25.47 -1.46 17.25
N GLY A 304 24.70 -2.15 18.09
CA GLY A 304 24.54 -3.61 18.07
C GLY A 304 25.64 -4.39 18.81
N ARG A 305 26.61 -3.70 19.43
CA ARG A 305 27.65 -4.34 20.26
C ARG A 305 27.13 -4.68 21.66
N PHE A 306 26.29 -5.71 21.77
CA PHE A 306 25.60 -6.06 23.01
C PHE A 306 26.53 -6.43 24.17
N ALA A 307 27.68 -7.06 23.90
CA ALA A 307 28.68 -7.34 24.93
C ALA A 307 29.23 -6.07 25.58
N GLN A 308 29.45 -5.01 24.79
CA GLN A 308 29.90 -3.70 25.29
C GLN A 308 28.77 -3.00 26.07
N LEU A 309 27.55 -3.02 25.53
CA LEU A 309 26.36 -2.46 26.19
C LEU A 309 26.12 -3.12 27.57
N ALA A 310 26.23 -4.45 27.65
CA ALA A 310 26.04 -5.19 28.89
C ALA A 310 27.08 -4.79 29.96
N GLY A 311 28.34 -4.57 29.54
CA GLY A 311 29.40 -4.08 30.42
C GLY A 311 29.13 -2.68 30.98
N GLU A 312 28.65 -1.75 30.14
CA GLU A 312 28.27 -0.40 30.57
C GLU A 312 27.05 -0.41 31.50
N ILE A 313 26.01 -1.18 31.18
CA ILE A 313 24.83 -1.37 32.05
C ILE A 313 25.25 -1.88 33.43
N GLY A 314 26.19 -2.85 33.49
CA GLY A 314 26.75 -3.34 34.74
C GLY A 314 27.43 -2.24 35.56
N ARG A 315 28.22 -1.38 34.93
CA ARG A 315 28.90 -0.25 35.58
C ARG A 315 27.91 0.78 36.13
N TRP A 316 26.96 1.22 35.32
CA TRP A 316 25.95 2.20 35.74
C TRP A 316 25.08 1.69 36.87
N ARG A 317 24.73 0.40 36.88
CA ARG A 317 24.01 -0.22 38.01
C ARG A 317 24.83 -0.21 39.30
N ALA A 318 26.14 -0.45 39.22
CA ALA A 318 27.02 -0.40 40.39
C ALA A 318 27.17 1.04 40.95
N GLU A 319 27.10 2.04 40.08
CA GLU A 319 27.08 3.47 40.44
C GLU A 319 25.72 3.97 40.95
N GLY A 320 24.68 3.11 40.93
CA GLY A 320 23.35 3.43 41.46
C GLY A 320 22.39 4.08 40.46
N PHE A 321 22.72 4.09 39.16
CA PHE A 321 21.83 4.63 38.13
C PHE A 321 20.65 3.69 37.84
N ARG A 322 19.47 4.29 37.64
CA ARG A 322 18.29 3.67 37.07
C ARG A 322 18.33 3.80 35.55
N ILE A 323 18.26 2.66 34.86
CA ILE A 323 18.42 2.59 33.40
C ILE A 323 17.05 2.28 32.77
N ARG A 324 16.66 3.07 31.79
CA ARG A 324 15.44 2.90 30.98
C ARG A 324 15.85 2.61 29.55
N LEU A 325 15.50 1.43 29.06
CA LEU A 325 15.67 1.07 27.65
C LEU A 325 14.33 1.30 26.96
N VAL A 326 14.29 2.16 25.96
CA VAL A 326 13.08 2.48 25.21
C VAL A 326 13.03 1.60 23.97
N ALA A 327 11.93 0.85 23.81
CA ALA A 327 11.67 -0.04 22.67
C ALA A 327 10.36 0.35 22.00
N SER A 328 10.27 0.24 20.67
CA SER A 328 9.11 0.75 19.90
C SER A 328 7.79 0.02 20.19
N ASP A 329 7.85 -1.28 20.50
CA ASP A 329 6.68 -2.15 20.64
C ASP A 329 6.94 -3.35 21.57
N GLU A 330 5.88 -4.08 21.91
CA GLU A 330 5.94 -5.24 22.80
C GLU A 330 6.82 -6.39 22.28
N ARG A 331 6.93 -6.55 20.95
CA ARG A 331 7.77 -7.61 20.36
C ARG A 331 9.24 -7.25 20.53
N GLN A 332 9.61 -5.99 20.29
CA GLN A 332 10.96 -5.49 20.55
C GLN A 332 11.30 -5.54 22.04
N VAL A 333 10.33 -5.32 22.93
CA VAL A 333 10.53 -5.53 24.38
C VAL A 333 10.97 -6.97 24.65
N GLU A 334 10.21 -7.98 24.21
CA GLU A 334 10.55 -9.38 24.50
C GLU A 334 11.88 -9.77 23.83
N HIS A 335 12.13 -9.26 22.63
CA HIS A 335 13.40 -9.45 21.94
C HIS A 335 14.59 -8.89 22.73
N LEU A 336 14.50 -7.63 23.17
CA LEU A 336 15.56 -7.00 23.97
C LEU A 336 15.75 -7.74 25.30
N ARG A 337 14.68 -8.24 25.92
CA ARG A 337 14.77 -9.10 27.12
C ARG A 337 15.52 -10.38 26.85
N GLN A 338 15.28 -11.03 25.71
CA GLN A 338 15.99 -12.25 25.34
C GLN A 338 17.50 -11.99 25.17
N ILE A 339 17.87 -10.94 24.44
CA ILE A 339 19.27 -10.55 24.22
C ILE A 339 19.98 -10.23 25.55
N LEU A 340 19.31 -9.49 26.44
CA LEU A 340 19.86 -9.15 27.76
C LEU A 340 20.03 -10.38 28.66
N ARG A 341 19.07 -11.33 28.63
CA ARG A 341 19.16 -12.59 29.38
C ARG A 341 20.36 -13.43 28.96
N GLU A 342 20.67 -13.47 27.67
CA GLU A 342 21.86 -14.15 27.14
C GLU A 342 23.18 -13.55 27.66
N HIS A 343 23.15 -12.27 28.08
CA HIS A 343 24.26 -11.57 28.73
C HIS A 343 24.11 -11.48 30.26
N ALA A 344 23.27 -12.33 30.87
CA ALA A 344 23.00 -12.36 32.31
C ALA A 344 22.45 -11.05 32.92
N LEU A 345 21.76 -10.23 32.10
CA LEU A 345 21.05 -9.04 32.54
C LEU A 345 19.54 -9.29 32.53
N GLU A 346 18.88 -9.01 33.64
CA GLU A 346 17.43 -9.10 33.75
C GLU A 346 16.82 -7.70 33.77
N ALA A 347 15.99 -7.42 32.76
CA ALA A 347 15.25 -6.17 32.62
C ALA A 347 13.74 -6.43 32.77
N LEU A 348 13.07 -5.58 33.54
CA LEU A 348 11.63 -5.66 33.78
C LEU A 348 10.88 -4.78 32.78
N PRO A 349 9.78 -5.27 32.17
CA PRO A 349 8.90 -4.40 31.39
C PRO A 349 8.22 -3.38 32.32
N ALA A 350 8.13 -2.13 31.88
CA ALA A 350 7.48 -1.05 32.61
C ALA A 350 6.57 -0.24 31.66
N ALA A 351 5.44 0.23 32.18
CA ALA A 351 4.49 1.04 31.41
C ALA A 351 4.96 2.49 31.25
N THR A 352 5.77 2.99 32.18
CA THR A 352 6.24 4.37 32.23
C THR A 352 7.74 4.42 32.52
N PRO A 353 8.44 5.50 32.09
CA PRO A 353 9.84 5.72 32.47
C PRO A 353 10.00 6.04 33.97
N ASP A 354 8.94 6.55 34.61
CA ASP A 354 8.84 6.82 36.03
C ASP A 354 8.55 5.54 36.82
N GLY A 355 9.62 4.86 37.25
CA GLY A 355 9.56 3.70 38.14
C GLY A 355 10.84 3.52 38.93
N ASP A 356 10.85 2.59 39.89
CA ASP A 356 12.00 2.38 40.79
C ASP A 356 12.91 1.23 40.39
N ALA A 357 12.53 0.43 39.38
CA ALA A 357 13.35 -0.67 38.90
C ALA A 357 14.74 -0.17 38.42
N PRO A 358 15.84 -0.87 38.78
CA PRO A 358 17.19 -0.46 38.39
C PRO A 358 17.44 -0.60 36.88
N LEU A 359 16.81 -1.58 36.23
CA LEU A 359 16.82 -1.77 34.78
C LEU A 359 15.42 -2.11 34.31
N ALA A 360 14.85 -1.25 33.48
CA ALA A 360 13.51 -1.45 32.92
C ALA A 360 13.48 -1.17 31.42
N ILE A 361 12.58 -1.86 30.72
CA ILE A 361 12.27 -1.62 29.31
C ILE A 361 10.89 -0.99 29.22
N VAL A 362 10.81 0.16 28.55
CA VAL A 362 9.58 0.93 28.39
C VAL A 362 9.18 0.93 26.92
N VAL A 363 7.90 0.68 26.64
CA VAL A 363 7.36 0.77 25.29
C VAL A 363 7.13 2.23 24.92
N GLY A 364 7.68 2.67 23.79
CA GLY A 364 7.43 3.98 23.22
C GLY A 364 8.54 4.46 22.28
N ASP A 365 8.39 5.68 21.76
CA ASP A 365 9.31 6.27 20.78
C ASP A 365 9.94 7.56 21.33
N VAL A 366 11.28 7.61 21.38
CA VAL A 366 12.05 8.77 21.86
C VAL A 366 13.20 9.07 20.93
N SER A 367 13.34 10.31 20.45
CA SER A 367 14.29 10.82 19.45
C SER A 367 15.74 10.46 19.75
N ALA A 368 16.18 10.65 21.00
CA ALA A 368 17.56 10.41 21.43
C ALA A 368 17.63 10.11 22.93
N GLY A 369 18.60 9.27 23.32
CA GLY A 369 18.90 8.99 24.71
C GLY A 369 19.57 10.18 25.42
N PHE A 370 19.51 10.16 26.75
CA PHE A 370 20.15 11.16 27.62
C PHE A 370 20.35 10.60 29.03
N SER A 371 21.13 11.31 29.83
CA SER A 371 21.33 11.01 31.24
C SER A 371 21.13 12.25 32.10
N ILE A 372 20.62 12.04 33.32
CA ILE A 372 20.45 13.07 34.35
C ILE A 372 21.19 12.58 35.60
N PRO A 373 22.48 12.94 35.77
CA PRO A 373 23.28 12.47 36.90
C PRO A 373 22.70 12.86 38.26
N ALA A 374 22.14 14.07 38.37
CA ALA A 374 21.53 14.56 39.60
C ALA A 374 20.37 13.68 40.12
N LEU A 375 19.69 12.95 39.22
CA LEU A 375 18.58 12.05 39.55
C LEU A 375 18.95 10.57 39.44
N GLY A 376 20.19 10.27 39.05
CA GLY A 376 20.67 8.92 38.79
C GLY A 376 19.86 8.20 37.72
N VAL A 377 19.50 8.87 36.62
CA VAL A 377 18.70 8.26 35.54
C VAL A 377 19.42 8.29 34.20
N ILE A 378 19.35 7.17 33.47
CA ILE A 378 19.85 7.01 32.11
C ILE A 378 18.72 6.47 31.24
N VAL A 379 18.47 7.15 30.12
CA VAL A 379 17.54 6.71 29.08
C VAL A 379 18.33 6.36 27.83
N LEU A 380 18.21 5.11 27.38
CA LEU A 380 18.75 4.64 26.11
C LEU A 380 17.62 4.27 25.19
N THR A 381 17.71 4.70 23.93
CA THR A 381 16.76 4.31 22.89
C THR A 381 17.36 3.21 22.03
N GLU A 382 16.55 2.64 21.16
CA GLU A 382 17.04 1.70 20.15
C GLU A 382 18.14 2.27 19.27
N ALA A 383 18.15 3.60 19.05
CA ALA A 383 19.20 4.23 18.24
C ALA A 383 20.58 4.13 18.90
N GLU A 384 20.64 4.24 20.23
CA GLU A 384 21.87 4.02 20.98
C GLU A 384 22.24 2.53 21.03
N ILE A 385 21.26 1.64 21.24
CA ILE A 385 21.47 0.20 21.41
C ILE A 385 21.90 -0.47 20.11
N PHE A 386 21.11 -0.30 19.05
CA PHE A 386 21.26 -0.99 17.76
C PHE A 386 21.96 -0.12 16.70
N GLY A 387 22.17 1.17 16.97
CA GLY A 387 22.63 2.16 16.00
C GLY A 387 21.47 2.86 15.32
N ALA A 388 21.76 3.86 14.47
CA ALA A 388 20.73 4.67 13.81
C ALA A 388 19.76 3.81 12.97
N ARG A 389 18.66 3.36 13.59
CA ARG A 389 17.47 2.87 12.90
C ARG A 389 16.90 4.04 12.12
N ARG A 390 16.60 3.82 10.84
CA ARG A 390 15.76 4.76 10.09
C ARG A 390 14.36 4.55 10.65
N ARG A 391 13.98 5.41 11.58
CA ARG A 391 12.72 5.28 12.29
C ARG A 391 11.57 5.49 11.33
N LEU A 392 10.43 4.95 11.68
CA LEU A 392 9.21 5.14 10.90
C LEU A 392 8.57 6.46 11.34
N LEU A 393 8.38 7.42 10.42
CA LEU A 393 7.39 8.48 10.65
C LEU A 393 6.03 7.85 10.38
N ARG A 394 5.32 7.39 11.41
CA ARG A 394 3.94 6.94 11.22
C ARG A 394 3.08 8.11 10.74
N ARG A 395 2.51 8.01 9.53
CA ARG A 395 1.20 8.56 9.13
C ARG A 395 0.69 7.77 7.93
N PRO A 396 -0.52 7.19 8.02
CA PRO A 396 -1.74 8.01 7.99
C PRO A 396 -2.62 7.82 9.24
N LYS A 397 -3.32 8.89 9.64
CA LYS A 397 -4.35 8.86 10.69
C LYS A 397 -5.71 8.36 10.19
N TYR A 398 -5.90 8.35 8.87
CA TYR A 398 -7.16 8.01 8.22
C TYR A 398 -6.98 6.73 7.42
N GLN A 399 -7.94 5.80 7.55
CA GLN A 399 -8.00 4.65 6.67
C GLN A 399 -8.31 5.15 5.26
N ARG A 400 -7.51 4.77 4.26
CA ARG A 400 -7.84 5.00 2.84
C ARG A 400 -8.34 3.71 2.23
N GLY A 401 -9.38 3.82 1.43
CA GLY A 401 -9.90 2.70 0.65
C GLY A 401 -9.36 2.73 -0.77
N ALA A 402 -8.78 1.63 -1.23
CA ALA A 402 -8.66 1.41 -2.67
C ALA A 402 -10.01 0.85 -3.15
N GLU A 403 -10.63 1.49 -4.15
CA GLU A 403 -11.87 0.96 -4.75
C GLU A 403 -11.69 -0.53 -5.11
N LEU A 404 -12.51 -1.39 -4.50
CA LEU A 404 -12.53 -2.84 -4.72
C LEU A 404 -13.11 -3.23 -6.09
N THR A 405 -13.53 -2.27 -6.90
CA THR A 405 -14.18 -2.48 -8.21
C THR A 405 -13.18 -2.65 -9.35
N ALA A 406 -12.10 -3.41 -9.15
CA ALA A 406 -11.03 -3.51 -10.16
C ALA A 406 -11.38 -4.35 -11.41
N PHE A 407 -12.55 -5.01 -11.47
CA PHE A 407 -12.83 -6.00 -12.54
C PHE A 407 -14.15 -5.80 -13.30
N THR A 408 -14.88 -4.71 -13.07
CA THR A 408 -16.20 -4.48 -13.68
C THR A 408 -16.43 -3.09 -14.25
N ASP A 409 -15.37 -2.29 -14.48
CA ASP A 409 -15.50 -1.04 -15.25
C ASP A 409 -15.78 -1.36 -16.72
N LEU A 410 -17.03 -1.67 -17.03
CA LEU A 410 -17.54 -1.93 -18.37
C LEU A 410 -18.17 -0.63 -18.87
N ALA A 411 -17.46 0.06 -19.77
CA ALA A 411 -18.02 1.22 -20.45
C ALA A 411 -18.80 0.77 -21.69
N VAL A 412 -19.90 1.45 -22.00
CA VAL A 412 -20.64 1.21 -23.25
C VAL A 412 -19.70 1.37 -24.44
N GLY A 413 -19.63 0.34 -25.28
CA GLY A 413 -18.70 0.25 -26.42
C GLY A 413 -17.47 -0.65 -26.17
N ASP A 414 -17.22 -1.08 -24.93
CA ASP A 414 -16.14 -2.02 -24.62
C ASP A 414 -16.35 -3.38 -25.30
N ILE A 415 -15.26 -4.04 -25.65
CA ILE A 415 -15.29 -5.42 -26.17
C ILE A 415 -15.33 -6.39 -25.00
N VAL A 416 -16.18 -7.40 -25.09
CA VAL A 416 -16.34 -8.47 -24.13
C VAL A 416 -16.16 -9.83 -24.79
N VAL A 417 -15.72 -10.81 -24.01
CA VAL A 417 -15.66 -12.22 -24.39
C VAL A 417 -16.82 -12.93 -23.72
N HIS A 418 -17.69 -13.54 -24.53
CA HIS A 418 -18.65 -14.53 -24.06
C HIS A 418 -18.07 -15.93 -24.29
N GLU A 419 -18.06 -16.80 -23.28
CA GLU A 419 -17.39 -18.12 -23.36
C GLU A 419 -17.85 -19.00 -24.54
N ASP A 420 -19.13 -18.91 -24.90
CA ASP A 420 -19.75 -19.70 -25.99
C ASP A 420 -19.85 -18.99 -27.34
N HIS A 421 -19.91 -17.65 -27.35
CA HIS A 421 -20.28 -16.87 -28.54
C HIS A 421 -19.13 -16.00 -29.07
N GLY A 422 -18.06 -15.82 -28.29
CA GLY A 422 -16.87 -15.11 -28.72
C GLY A 422 -16.90 -13.62 -28.44
N LEU A 423 -16.25 -12.86 -29.31
CA LEU A 423 -16.03 -11.42 -29.13
C LEU A 423 -17.27 -10.61 -29.53
N GLY A 424 -17.86 -9.94 -28.54
CA GLY A 424 -19.00 -9.03 -28.69
C GLY A 424 -18.68 -7.64 -28.15
N ARG A 425 -19.52 -6.66 -28.46
CA ARG A 425 -19.44 -5.28 -27.94
C ARG A 425 -20.54 -5.05 -26.92
N TYR A 426 -20.19 -4.50 -25.77
CA TYR A 426 -21.13 -4.17 -24.71
C TYR A 426 -21.94 -2.90 -25.06
N LEU A 427 -23.27 -2.97 -25.00
CA LEU A 427 -24.20 -1.87 -25.30
C LEU A 427 -24.92 -1.30 -24.07
N GLY A 428 -24.62 -1.79 -22.87
CA GLY A 428 -25.29 -1.37 -21.64
C GLY A 428 -26.14 -2.47 -21.01
N LEU A 429 -26.58 -2.21 -19.78
CA LEU A 429 -27.60 -2.97 -19.08
C LEU A 429 -28.97 -2.40 -19.48
N LYS A 430 -29.94 -3.28 -19.79
CA LYS A 430 -31.33 -2.87 -20.03
C LYS A 430 -32.27 -3.77 -19.25
N THR A 431 -33.16 -3.15 -18.49
CA THR A 431 -34.34 -3.81 -17.95
C THR A 431 -35.35 -3.97 -19.08
N MET A 432 -35.81 -5.19 -19.33
CA MET A 432 -36.80 -5.46 -20.36
C MET A 432 -37.65 -6.68 -20.02
N THR A 433 -38.87 -6.67 -20.55
CA THR A 433 -39.78 -7.81 -20.49
C THR A 433 -39.55 -8.70 -21.72
N VAL A 434 -39.02 -9.91 -21.51
CA VAL A 434 -38.82 -10.90 -22.57
C VAL A 434 -39.73 -12.10 -22.32
N GLY A 435 -40.82 -12.19 -23.10
CA GLY A 435 -41.88 -13.16 -22.85
C GLY A 435 -42.75 -12.73 -21.68
N ASP A 436 -42.94 -13.61 -20.70
CA ASP A 436 -43.68 -13.35 -19.44
C ASP A 436 -42.74 -12.93 -18.29
N ARG A 437 -41.49 -12.52 -18.57
CA ARG A 437 -40.48 -12.20 -17.55
C ARG A 437 -39.89 -10.82 -17.69
N GLU A 438 -39.95 -10.01 -16.63
CA GLU A 438 -39.21 -8.77 -16.48
C GLU A 438 -37.86 -9.03 -15.79
N GLY A 439 -36.78 -8.44 -16.32
CA GLY A 439 -35.46 -8.63 -15.74
C GLY A 439 -34.40 -7.75 -16.38
N ASP A 440 -33.24 -7.72 -15.74
CA ASP A 440 -32.05 -7.03 -16.25
C ASP A 440 -31.29 -7.93 -17.22
N PHE A 441 -30.97 -7.39 -18.39
CA PHE A 441 -30.18 -8.08 -19.42
C PHE A 441 -28.96 -7.25 -19.81
N LEU A 442 -27.81 -7.91 -19.91
CA LEU A 442 -26.62 -7.36 -20.53
C LEU A 442 -26.76 -7.46 -22.05
N VAL A 443 -26.73 -6.32 -22.75
CA VAL A 443 -26.89 -6.29 -24.20
C VAL A 443 -25.53 -6.31 -24.88
N LEU A 444 -25.28 -7.33 -25.70
CA LEU A 444 -24.04 -7.51 -26.46
C LEU A 444 -24.31 -7.48 -27.97
N GLU A 445 -23.54 -6.69 -28.71
CA GLU A 445 -23.57 -6.63 -30.18
C GLU A 445 -22.46 -7.50 -30.79
N TYR A 446 -22.80 -8.31 -31.78
CA TYR A 446 -21.90 -9.16 -32.54
C TYR A 446 -21.80 -8.69 -34.01
N ALA A 447 -21.02 -9.39 -34.82
CA ALA A 447 -20.90 -9.08 -36.24
C ALA A 447 -22.28 -9.02 -36.93
N GLU A 448 -22.37 -8.14 -37.94
CA GLU A 448 -23.59 -7.90 -38.72
C GLU A 448 -24.74 -7.27 -37.92
N GLY A 449 -24.45 -6.67 -36.76
CA GLY A 449 -25.42 -5.94 -35.95
C GLY A 449 -26.36 -6.84 -35.12
N ASN A 450 -26.05 -8.13 -35.03
CA ASN A 450 -26.83 -9.09 -34.24
C ASN A 450 -26.65 -8.83 -32.75
N GLN A 451 -27.73 -8.85 -31.98
CA GLN A 451 -27.69 -8.60 -30.54
C GLN A 451 -27.99 -9.86 -29.73
N LEU A 452 -27.22 -10.08 -28.67
CA LEU A 452 -27.43 -11.09 -27.64
C LEU A 452 -27.87 -10.39 -26.36
N TYR A 453 -29.01 -10.83 -25.83
CA TYR A 453 -29.52 -10.41 -24.52
C TYR A 453 -29.12 -11.48 -23.50
N LEU A 454 -28.11 -11.19 -22.69
CA LEU A 454 -27.62 -12.11 -21.69
C LEU A 454 -28.30 -11.81 -20.34
N PRO A 455 -29.03 -12.77 -19.74
CA PRO A 455 -29.59 -12.61 -18.40
C PRO A 455 -28.49 -12.37 -17.35
N VAL A 456 -28.76 -11.52 -16.35
CA VAL A 456 -27.79 -11.19 -15.29
C VAL A 456 -27.29 -12.40 -14.49
N GLU A 457 -28.08 -13.47 -14.42
CA GLU A 457 -27.70 -14.70 -13.72
C GLU A 457 -26.55 -15.45 -14.39
N ARG A 458 -26.27 -15.17 -15.67
CA ARG A 458 -25.19 -15.79 -16.46
C ARG A 458 -24.04 -14.83 -16.77
N LEU A 459 -23.88 -13.78 -15.96
CA LEU A 459 -22.78 -12.82 -16.12
C LEU A 459 -21.39 -13.42 -15.86
N ASP A 460 -21.32 -14.59 -15.23
CA ASP A 460 -20.09 -15.37 -15.07
C ASP A 460 -19.48 -15.80 -16.42
N LEU A 461 -20.31 -15.95 -17.47
CA LEU A 461 -19.87 -16.28 -18.83
C LEU A 461 -19.25 -15.10 -19.59
N VAL A 462 -19.28 -13.90 -19.01
CA VAL A 462 -18.79 -12.69 -19.66
C VAL A 462 -17.59 -12.13 -18.92
N SER A 463 -16.55 -11.87 -19.71
CA SER A 463 -15.33 -11.21 -19.27
C SER A 463 -15.01 -10.03 -20.19
N LYS A 464 -14.36 -9.00 -19.64
CA LYS A 464 -13.88 -7.89 -20.46
C LYS A 464 -12.75 -8.40 -21.36
N TYR A 465 -12.77 -8.06 -22.65
CA TYR A 465 -11.70 -8.49 -23.54
C TYR A 465 -10.43 -7.66 -23.29
N LEU A 466 -9.39 -8.31 -22.79
CA LEU A 466 -8.08 -7.72 -22.52
C LEU A 466 -7.05 -8.15 -23.59
N GLY A 467 -7.25 -7.72 -24.83
CA GLY A 467 -6.37 -8.05 -25.96
C GLY A 467 -5.92 -6.83 -26.77
N ALA A 468 -5.56 -7.01 -28.05
CA ALA A 468 -5.09 -5.90 -28.90
C ALA A 468 -6.21 -4.86 -29.15
N ASP A 469 -5.82 -3.64 -29.55
CA ASP A 469 -6.66 -2.44 -29.71
C ASP A 469 -8.14 -2.72 -30.04
N ALA A 470 -9.06 -2.26 -29.18
CA ALA A 470 -10.50 -2.50 -29.29
C ALA A 470 -11.10 -2.07 -30.65
N GLY A 471 -10.49 -1.10 -31.34
CA GLY A 471 -10.90 -0.63 -32.66
C GLY A 471 -10.49 -1.55 -33.83
N ALA A 472 -9.56 -2.48 -33.64
CA ALA A 472 -9.06 -3.39 -34.66
C ALA A 472 -9.61 -4.83 -34.54
N VAL A 473 -10.35 -5.11 -33.46
CA VAL A 473 -10.91 -6.44 -33.19
C VAL A 473 -12.14 -6.69 -34.07
N ARG A 474 -12.16 -7.82 -34.77
CA ARG A 474 -13.34 -8.28 -35.51
C ARG A 474 -14.29 -8.97 -34.53
N LEU A 475 -15.53 -8.51 -34.47
CA LEU A 475 -16.58 -9.19 -33.72
C LEU A 475 -16.86 -10.57 -34.32
N ASP A 476 -17.17 -11.54 -33.48
CA ASP A 476 -17.58 -12.88 -33.92
C ASP A 476 -19.03 -12.88 -34.41
N ARG A 477 -19.41 -13.92 -35.16
CA ARG A 477 -20.82 -14.15 -35.57
C ARG A 477 -21.51 -15.07 -34.57
N LEU A 478 -22.69 -14.66 -34.11
CA LEU A 478 -23.59 -15.49 -33.29
C LEU A 478 -23.90 -16.81 -34.03
N GLY A 479 -23.65 -17.94 -33.36
CA GLY A 479 -23.86 -19.30 -33.91
C GLY A 479 -22.81 -19.74 -34.96
N GLY A 480 -21.74 -18.98 -35.17
CA GLY A 480 -20.67 -19.32 -36.09
C GLY A 480 -19.76 -20.47 -35.60
N VAL A 481 -19.21 -21.24 -36.52
CA VAL A 481 -18.27 -22.35 -36.22
C VAL A 481 -16.83 -21.85 -35.96
N SER A 482 -16.56 -20.55 -36.15
CA SER A 482 -15.22 -19.97 -35.96
C SER A 482 -14.77 -20.03 -34.51
N TRP A 483 -15.62 -19.59 -33.59
CA TRP A 483 -15.27 -19.48 -32.17
C TRP A 483 -14.95 -20.84 -31.51
N PRO A 484 -15.78 -21.90 -31.69
CA PRO A 484 -15.43 -23.23 -31.17
C PRO A 484 -14.09 -23.76 -31.68
N ARG A 485 -13.74 -23.51 -32.96
CA ARG A 485 -12.44 -23.94 -33.54
C ARG A 485 -11.27 -23.18 -32.93
N VAL A 486 -11.44 -21.88 -32.68
CA VAL A 486 -10.42 -21.05 -32.02
C VAL A 486 -10.20 -21.54 -30.58
N LYS A 487 -11.28 -21.78 -29.83
CA LYS A 487 -11.24 -22.30 -28.45
C LYS A 487 -10.49 -23.64 -28.38
N GLU A 488 -10.76 -24.55 -29.31
CA GLU A 488 -10.13 -25.87 -29.34
C GLU A 488 -8.64 -25.81 -29.72
N SER A 489 -8.27 -24.97 -30.69
CA SER A 489 -6.87 -24.73 -31.05
C SER A 489 -6.05 -24.17 -29.88
N VAL A 490 -6.62 -23.21 -29.15
CA VAL A 490 -5.99 -22.62 -27.96
C VAL A 490 -5.87 -23.65 -26.84
N ARG A 491 -6.91 -24.46 -26.60
CA ARG A 491 -6.88 -25.56 -25.62
C ARG A 491 -5.75 -26.57 -25.92
N ALA A 492 -5.57 -26.95 -27.18
CA ALA A 492 -4.49 -27.86 -27.59
C ALA A 492 -3.10 -27.28 -27.30
N ALA A 493 -2.87 -26.00 -27.61
CA ALA A 493 -1.61 -25.31 -27.32
C ALA A 493 -1.35 -25.17 -25.80
N LEU A 494 -2.40 -24.87 -25.04
CA LEU A 494 -2.34 -24.77 -23.58
C LEU A 494 -1.98 -26.11 -22.91
N ARG A 495 -2.52 -27.22 -23.42
CA ARG A 495 -2.19 -28.56 -22.92
C ARG A 495 -0.71 -28.89 -23.07
N GLN A 496 -0.11 -28.59 -24.22
CA GLN A 496 1.34 -28.78 -24.44
C GLN A 496 2.18 -27.95 -23.47
N MET A 497 1.76 -26.70 -23.22
CA MET A 497 2.43 -25.84 -22.24
C MET A 497 2.31 -26.41 -20.82
N ALA A 498 1.12 -26.87 -20.42
CA ALA A 498 0.88 -27.48 -19.12
C ALA A 498 1.71 -28.76 -18.92
N GLU A 499 1.85 -29.60 -19.94
CA GLU A 499 2.72 -30.79 -19.89
C GLU A 499 4.19 -30.43 -19.66
N ALA A 500 4.70 -29.42 -20.39
CA ALA A 500 6.08 -28.96 -20.22
C ALA A 500 6.34 -28.43 -18.80
N LEU A 501 5.36 -27.73 -18.23
CA LEU A 501 5.42 -27.24 -16.85
C LEU A 501 5.41 -28.39 -15.84
N LEU A 502 4.45 -29.32 -15.94
CA LEU A 502 4.33 -30.44 -15.02
C LEU A 502 5.57 -31.35 -15.05
N ARG A 503 6.21 -31.55 -16.22
CA ARG A 503 7.49 -32.27 -16.32
C ARG A 503 8.60 -31.64 -15.48
N LEU A 504 8.72 -30.31 -15.50
CA LEU A 504 9.72 -29.59 -14.71
C LEU A 504 9.47 -29.76 -13.20
N TYR A 505 8.21 -29.70 -12.75
CA TYR A 505 7.87 -29.91 -11.34
C TYR A 505 7.97 -31.37 -10.90
N ALA A 506 7.67 -32.33 -11.77
CA ALA A 506 7.87 -33.75 -11.50
C ALA A 506 9.36 -34.08 -11.30
N GLN A 507 10.24 -33.48 -12.10
CA GLN A 507 11.70 -33.60 -11.91
C GLN A 507 12.14 -33.05 -10.54
N ARG A 508 11.57 -31.94 -10.09
CA ARG A 508 11.88 -31.32 -8.80
C ARG A 508 11.31 -32.09 -7.60
N ALA A 509 10.14 -32.68 -7.73
CA ALA A 509 9.52 -33.46 -6.66
C ALA A 509 10.32 -34.73 -6.31
N VAL A 510 11.09 -35.25 -7.27
CA VAL A 510 11.95 -36.42 -7.12
C VAL A 510 13.41 -36.04 -6.81
N ALA A 511 13.78 -34.75 -6.95
CA ALA A 511 15.11 -34.27 -6.63
C ALA A 511 15.28 -34.08 -5.11
N ASP A 512 16.29 -34.70 -4.52
CA ASP A 512 16.68 -34.44 -3.12
C ASP A 512 17.37 -33.07 -3.04
N GLY A 513 16.71 -32.10 -2.41
CA GLY A 513 17.26 -30.78 -2.08
C GLY A 513 18.00 -30.75 -0.75
N HIS A 514 18.64 -29.63 -0.43
CA HIS A 514 19.25 -29.39 0.88
C HIS A 514 18.21 -28.76 1.81
N ALA A 515 17.79 -29.50 2.84
CA ALA A 515 16.91 -28.96 3.87
C ALA A 515 17.73 -28.19 4.91
N CYS A 516 17.54 -26.88 4.96
CA CYS A 516 18.17 -26.02 5.96
C CYS A 516 17.65 -26.33 7.38
N SER A 517 18.49 -26.06 8.38
CA SER A 517 18.20 -26.23 9.80
C SER A 517 17.27 -25.11 10.32
N PRO A 518 16.55 -25.33 11.44
CA PRO A 518 15.79 -24.29 12.11
C PRO A 518 16.67 -23.09 12.53
N ASP A 519 16.05 -21.92 12.72
CA ASP A 519 16.76 -20.67 13.00
C ASP A 519 17.67 -20.72 14.24
N THR A 520 18.93 -20.32 14.05
CA THR A 520 19.98 -20.25 15.08
C THR A 520 19.94 -18.92 15.85
N SER A 521 20.75 -18.78 16.92
CA SER A 521 20.90 -17.49 17.62
C SER A 521 21.41 -16.38 16.70
N TRP A 522 22.39 -16.70 15.86
CA TRP A 522 22.90 -15.77 14.85
C TRP A 522 21.84 -15.33 13.84
N GLN A 523 20.92 -16.21 13.45
CA GLN A 523 19.79 -15.84 12.57
C GLN A 523 18.91 -14.78 13.25
N ARG A 524 18.62 -14.95 14.54
CA ARG A 524 17.80 -13.98 15.30
C ARG A 524 18.53 -12.65 15.48
N GLU A 525 19.82 -12.67 15.78
CA GLU A 525 20.64 -11.45 15.86
C GLU A 525 20.69 -10.71 14.51
N PHE A 526 20.83 -11.44 13.39
CA PHE A 526 20.85 -10.87 12.05
C PHE A 526 19.52 -10.18 11.69
N GLU A 527 18.41 -10.77 12.13
CA GLU A 527 17.07 -10.21 11.96
C GLU A 527 16.84 -9.00 12.88
N ALA A 528 17.31 -9.07 14.14
CA ALA A 528 17.27 -7.96 15.10
C ALA A 528 17.96 -6.70 14.60
N ALA A 529 19.10 -6.89 13.93
CA ALA A 529 19.93 -5.83 13.37
C ALA A 529 19.27 -5.11 12.18
N PHE A 530 18.12 -5.58 11.70
CA PHE A 530 17.36 -4.88 10.69
C PHE A 530 16.89 -3.50 11.21
N ARG A 531 17.06 -2.48 10.37
CA ARG A 531 16.91 -1.07 10.78
C ARG A 531 15.48 -0.54 10.65
N PHE A 532 14.57 -1.35 10.12
CA PHE A 532 13.18 -0.98 9.81
C PHE A 532 12.24 -2.04 10.41
N GLU A 533 10.98 -1.67 10.66
CA GLU A 533 9.94 -2.63 11.04
C GLU A 533 9.41 -3.33 9.78
N GLU A 534 9.27 -4.65 9.84
CA GLU A 534 8.74 -5.45 8.75
C GLU A 534 7.22 -5.33 8.62
N THR A 535 6.72 -5.25 7.40
CA THR A 535 5.27 -5.27 7.14
C THR A 535 4.69 -6.68 7.33
N PRO A 536 3.37 -6.83 7.58
CA PRO A 536 2.74 -8.15 7.66
C PRO A 536 3.00 -9.03 6.42
N ASP A 537 2.96 -8.43 5.22
CA ASP A 537 3.27 -9.16 3.99
C ASP A 537 4.74 -9.56 3.88
N GLN A 538 5.67 -8.72 4.35
CA GLN A 538 7.09 -9.06 4.39
C GLN A 538 7.34 -10.24 5.34
N LEU A 539 6.75 -10.21 6.54
CA LEU A 539 6.86 -11.30 7.51
C LEU A 539 6.33 -12.61 6.93
N ARG A 540 5.13 -12.59 6.32
CA ARG A 540 4.57 -13.76 5.62
C ARG A 540 5.52 -14.28 4.54
N ALA A 541 6.05 -13.39 3.68
CA ALA A 541 6.97 -13.79 2.62
C ALA A 541 8.28 -14.39 3.16
N ILE A 542 8.82 -13.83 4.25
CA ILE A 542 10.02 -14.35 4.94
C ILE A 542 9.75 -15.74 5.51
N GLU A 543 8.63 -15.93 6.21
CA GLU A 543 8.25 -17.22 6.80
C GLU A 543 8.01 -18.29 5.74
N GLU A 544 7.33 -17.95 4.65
CA GLU A 544 7.10 -18.86 3.51
C GLU A 544 8.42 -19.29 2.85
N VAL A 545 9.34 -18.35 2.61
CA VAL A 545 10.68 -18.65 2.06
C VAL A 545 11.47 -19.54 3.02
N LYS A 546 11.48 -19.23 4.33
CA LYS A 546 12.19 -20.06 5.33
C LYS A 546 11.62 -21.48 5.38
N ARG A 547 10.29 -21.61 5.37
CA ARG A 547 9.62 -22.93 5.38
C ARG A 547 9.98 -23.75 4.15
N ASP A 548 10.07 -23.12 2.98
CA ASP A 548 10.49 -23.82 1.77
C ASP A 548 11.97 -24.22 1.81
N LEU A 549 12.85 -23.38 2.37
CA LEU A 549 14.27 -23.72 2.56
C LEU A 549 14.50 -24.85 3.58
N GLU A 550 13.60 -25.02 4.54
CA GLU A 550 13.64 -26.13 5.51
C GLU A 550 13.05 -27.43 4.94
N ALA A 551 12.39 -27.36 3.77
CA ALA A 551 11.82 -28.54 3.13
C ALA A 551 12.89 -29.35 2.39
N ARG A 552 12.67 -30.66 2.25
CA ARG A 552 13.57 -31.55 1.46
C ARG A 552 13.47 -31.33 -0.04
N ARG A 553 12.41 -30.66 -0.51
CA ARG A 553 12.19 -30.35 -1.92
C ARG A 553 12.89 -29.03 -2.25
N PRO A 554 13.59 -28.91 -3.40
CA PRO A 554 14.14 -27.63 -3.82
C PRO A 554 13.04 -26.57 -4.00
N MET A 555 13.22 -25.38 -3.42
CA MET A 555 12.35 -24.21 -3.52
C MET A 555 12.42 -23.56 -4.92
N ASP A 556 11.27 -23.15 -5.49
CA ASP A 556 11.21 -22.18 -6.61
C ASP A 556 10.10 -21.17 -6.35
N ARG A 557 10.47 -20.12 -5.61
CA ARG A 557 9.53 -19.09 -5.15
C ARG A 557 9.76 -17.77 -5.88
N LEU A 558 8.67 -17.11 -6.25
CA LEU A 558 8.68 -15.73 -6.72
C LEU A 558 8.21 -14.79 -5.61
N VAL A 559 9.02 -13.81 -5.24
CA VAL A 559 8.59 -12.70 -4.39
C VAL A 559 8.32 -11.49 -5.27
N ALA A 560 7.07 -11.07 -5.33
CA ALA A 560 6.63 -9.89 -6.07
C ALA A 560 6.22 -8.78 -5.10
N GLY A 561 6.58 -7.55 -5.42
CA GLY A 561 6.17 -6.38 -4.67
C GLY A 561 6.82 -5.14 -5.25
N ASP A 562 6.33 -3.94 -4.96
CA ASP A 562 6.87 -2.73 -5.59
C ASP A 562 8.34 -2.48 -5.24
N VAL A 563 9.02 -1.66 -6.06
CA VAL A 563 10.41 -1.24 -5.81
C VAL A 563 10.50 -0.63 -4.42
N GLY A 564 11.38 -1.11 -3.53
CA GLY A 564 11.51 -0.56 -2.17
C GLY A 564 10.64 -1.23 -1.10
N TYR A 565 9.83 -2.25 -1.42
CA TYR A 565 9.02 -2.99 -0.42
C TYR A 565 9.80 -4.08 0.32
N GLY A 566 11.11 -3.93 0.47
CA GLY A 566 11.91 -4.88 1.25
C GLY A 566 12.11 -6.25 0.60
N LYS A 567 11.93 -6.40 -0.73
CA LYS A 567 12.26 -7.66 -1.44
C LYS A 567 13.70 -8.14 -1.17
N THR A 568 14.64 -7.19 -1.13
CA THR A 568 16.04 -7.46 -0.80
C THR A 568 16.21 -8.01 0.62
N GLU A 569 15.35 -7.61 1.56
CA GLU A 569 15.39 -8.12 2.94
C GLU A 569 15.02 -9.61 2.99
N VAL A 570 14.01 -10.01 2.22
CA VAL A 570 13.63 -11.43 2.07
C VAL A 570 14.82 -12.25 1.56
N ALA A 571 15.52 -11.74 0.53
CA ALA A 571 16.70 -12.41 -0.01
C ALA A 571 17.91 -12.43 0.94
N LEU A 572 18.13 -11.35 1.71
CA LEU A 572 19.19 -11.28 2.72
C LEU A 572 19.01 -12.35 3.80
N ARG A 573 17.79 -12.49 4.34
CA ARG A 573 17.48 -13.49 5.37
C ARG A 573 17.58 -14.92 4.85
N ALA A 574 17.11 -15.16 3.63
CA ALA A 574 17.25 -16.44 2.96
C ALA A 574 18.73 -16.82 2.75
N ALA A 575 19.54 -15.88 2.27
CA ALA A 575 20.97 -16.09 2.07
C ALA A 575 21.70 -16.32 3.40
N PHE A 576 21.37 -15.58 4.46
CA PHE A 576 21.99 -15.76 5.77
C PHE A 576 21.68 -17.15 6.37
N LYS A 577 20.44 -17.63 6.25
CA LYS A 577 20.04 -18.97 6.72
C LYS A 577 20.85 -20.08 6.02
N VAL A 578 21.00 -19.98 4.70
CA VAL A 578 21.76 -20.94 3.89
C VAL A 578 23.25 -20.91 4.24
N VAL A 579 23.81 -19.71 4.48
CA VAL A 579 25.22 -19.55 4.90
C VAL A 579 25.45 -20.07 6.33
N ALA A 580 24.49 -19.87 7.24
CA ALA A 580 24.56 -20.40 8.59
C ALA A 580 24.63 -21.94 8.63
N ASP A 581 24.07 -22.60 7.62
CA ASP A 581 24.14 -24.05 7.42
C ASP A 581 25.39 -24.52 6.66
N GLY A 582 26.34 -23.61 6.38
CA GLY A 582 27.61 -23.92 5.72
C GLY A 582 27.52 -24.07 4.20
N MET A 583 26.42 -23.62 3.59
CA MET A 583 26.21 -23.61 2.15
C MET A 583 26.52 -22.22 1.55
N GLN A 584 26.77 -22.17 0.24
CA GLN A 584 27.03 -20.92 -0.49
C GLN A 584 25.74 -20.34 -1.08
N ALA A 585 25.63 -19.02 -1.13
CA ALA A 585 24.54 -18.31 -1.78
C ALA A 585 25.04 -17.45 -2.95
N ALA A 586 24.28 -17.41 -4.05
CA ALA A 586 24.56 -16.59 -5.22
C ALA A 586 23.41 -15.62 -5.50
N VAL A 587 23.72 -14.34 -5.71
CA VAL A 587 22.76 -13.30 -6.09
C VAL A 587 23.07 -12.82 -7.51
N LEU A 588 22.19 -13.16 -8.44
CA LEU A 588 22.30 -12.84 -9.85
C LEU A 588 21.46 -11.62 -10.21
N VAL A 589 22.12 -10.61 -10.79
CA VAL A 589 21.48 -9.32 -11.13
C VAL A 589 21.82 -8.87 -12.56
N PRO A 590 20.94 -8.10 -13.23
CA PRO A 590 21.13 -7.77 -14.65
C PRO A 590 22.26 -6.76 -14.93
N THR A 591 22.54 -5.83 -14.00
CA THR A 591 23.47 -4.71 -14.24
C THR A 591 24.57 -4.63 -13.19
N THR A 592 25.74 -4.11 -13.59
CA THR A 592 26.90 -3.92 -12.69
C THR A 592 26.57 -2.99 -11.52
N VAL A 593 25.72 -1.97 -11.73
CA VAL A 593 25.35 -1.02 -10.67
C VAL A 593 24.43 -1.67 -9.64
N LEU A 594 23.45 -2.46 -10.07
CA LEU A 594 22.61 -3.23 -9.15
C LEU A 594 23.45 -4.27 -8.37
N ALA A 595 24.47 -4.86 -9.00
CA ALA A 595 25.41 -5.76 -8.33
C ALA A 595 26.19 -5.04 -7.22
N GLN A 596 26.67 -3.83 -7.50
CA GLN A 596 27.35 -3.00 -6.51
C GLN A 596 26.41 -2.62 -5.35
N GLN A 597 25.17 -2.24 -5.65
CA GLN A 597 24.18 -1.87 -4.64
C GLN A 597 23.84 -3.03 -3.70
N HIS A 598 23.56 -4.20 -4.27
CA HIS A 598 23.33 -5.41 -3.47
C HIS A 598 24.59 -5.77 -2.68
N TRP A 599 25.78 -5.70 -3.28
CA TRP A 599 27.02 -5.97 -2.54
C TRP A 599 27.24 -5.04 -1.36
N THR A 600 27.03 -3.73 -1.50
CA THR A 600 27.15 -2.80 -0.36
C THR A 600 26.15 -3.18 0.74
N THR A 601 24.90 -3.44 0.39
CA THR A 601 23.85 -3.79 1.36
C THR A 601 24.14 -5.11 2.08
N PHE A 602 24.57 -6.14 1.34
CA PHE A 602 24.94 -7.44 1.90
C PHE A 602 26.21 -7.34 2.74
N ALA A 603 27.25 -6.66 2.27
CA ALA A 603 28.50 -6.48 3.02
C ALA A 603 28.26 -5.75 4.34
N ASP A 604 27.46 -4.67 4.33
CA ASP A 604 27.11 -3.92 5.53
C ASP A 604 26.30 -4.77 6.52
N ARG A 605 25.34 -5.57 6.04
CA ARG A 605 24.50 -6.43 6.88
C ARG A 605 25.23 -7.64 7.45
N PHE A 606 26.18 -8.20 6.71
CA PHE A 606 26.96 -9.35 7.13
C PHE A 606 28.20 -8.95 7.96
N ALA A 607 28.52 -7.66 8.10
CA ALA A 607 29.75 -7.17 8.73
C ALA A 607 29.96 -7.63 10.19
N ALA A 608 28.87 -7.89 10.93
CA ALA A 608 28.92 -8.37 12.32
C ALA A 608 29.16 -9.90 12.42
N PHE A 609 29.13 -10.62 11.30
CA PHE A 609 29.15 -12.08 11.25
C PHE A 609 30.39 -12.59 10.49
N PRO A 610 30.89 -13.80 10.81
CA PRO A 610 32.08 -14.37 10.17
C PRO A 610 31.77 -14.97 8.79
N ALA A 611 31.15 -14.20 7.90
CA ALA A 611 30.76 -14.61 6.54
C ALA A 611 31.37 -13.67 5.49
N ARG A 612 31.93 -14.25 4.42
CA ARG A 612 32.62 -13.50 3.37
C ARG A 612 31.71 -13.24 2.17
N VAL A 613 31.38 -11.97 1.97
CA VAL A 613 30.58 -11.48 0.84
C VAL A 613 31.47 -10.84 -0.23
N GLU A 614 31.44 -11.38 -1.45
CA GLU A 614 32.25 -10.89 -2.58
C GLU A 614 31.40 -10.43 -3.77
N LEU A 615 31.98 -9.54 -4.59
CA LEU A 615 31.36 -9.02 -5.80
C LEU A 615 32.06 -9.60 -7.04
N LEU A 616 31.31 -10.26 -7.92
CA LEU A 616 31.79 -10.69 -9.23
C LEU A 616 31.16 -9.83 -10.33
N SER A 617 31.83 -8.72 -10.64
CA SER A 617 31.38 -7.77 -11.64
C SER A 617 32.55 -7.17 -12.41
N ARG A 618 32.24 -6.34 -13.42
CA ARG A 618 33.27 -5.63 -14.20
C ARG A 618 34.03 -4.56 -13.42
N PHE A 619 33.53 -4.14 -12.26
CA PHE A 619 34.24 -3.23 -11.36
C PHE A 619 35.42 -3.88 -10.63
N ARG A 620 35.49 -5.22 -10.62
CA ARG A 620 36.67 -5.94 -10.13
C ARG A 620 37.69 -6.12 -11.24
N SER A 621 38.95 -5.91 -10.89
CA SER A 621 40.08 -6.20 -11.77
C SER A 621 40.11 -7.69 -12.13
N PRO A 622 40.72 -8.08 -13.27
CA PRO A 622 40.84 -9.48 -13.65
C PRO A 622 41.53 -10.35 -12.59
N LYS A 623 42.44 -9.77 -11.80
CA LYS A 623 43.12 -10.45 -10.69
C LYS A 623 42.15 -10.75 -9.54
N GLU A 624 41.34 -9.77 -9.14
CA GLU A 624 40.32 -9.95 -8.10
C GLU A 624 39.24 -10.95 -8.54
N GLN A 625 38.76 -10.87 -9.79
CA GLN A 625 37.77 -11.82 -10.30
C GLN A 625 38.27 -13.27 -10.24
N LYS A 626 39.53 -13.52 -10.63
CA LYS A 626 40.14 -14.85 -10.51
C LYS A 626 40.23 -15.32 -9.06
N ALA A 627 40.56 -14.42 -8.13
CA ALA A 627 40.60 -14.76 -6.71
C ALA A 627 39.22 -15.12 -6.15
N VAL A 628 38.17 -14.39 -6.54
CA VAL A 628 36.79 -14.70 -6.15
C VAL A 628 36.34 -16.04 -6.73
N ILE A 629 36.61 -16.32 -8.01
CA ILE A 629 36.25 -17.60 -8.64
C ILE A 629 36.95 -18.78 -7.96
N GLU A 630 38.24 -18.66 -7.64
CA GLU A 630 38.94 -19.72 -6.90
C GLU A 630 38.41 -19.84 -5.47
N GLY A 631 38.06 -18.73 -4.82
CA GLY A 631 37.43 -18.74 -3.50
C GLY A 631 36.06 -19.42 -3.49
N LEU A 632 35.25 -19.27 -4.56
CA LEU A 632 33.99 -19.99 -4.73
C LEU A 632 34.18 -21.50 -4.86
N ARG A 633 35.22 -21.92 -5.60
CA ARG A 633 35.57 -23.32 -5.79
C ARG A 633 36.08 -23.98 -4.51
N GLN A 634 36.83 -23.23 -3.69
CA GLN A 634 37.36 -23.70 -2.40
C GLN A 634 36.35 -23.60 -1.25
N GLY A 635 35.28 -22.81 -1.43
CA GLY A 635 34.28 -22.54 -0.40
C GLY A 635 34.74 -21.54 0.66
N THR A 636 35.69 -20.65 0.33
CA THR A 636 36.11 -19.56 1.22
C THR A 636 35.27 -18.29 1.03
N VAL A 637 34.41 -18.27 0.02
CA VAL A 637 33.47 -17.19 -0.29
C VAL A 637 32.06 -17.76 -0.07
N ASP A 638 31.33 -17.20 0.88
CA ASP A 638 30.03 -17.71 1.31
C ASP A 638 28.89 -17.11 0.48
N VAL A 639 28.97 -15.82 0.20
CA VAL A 639 28.00 -15.10 -0.66
C VAL A 639 28.71 -14.43 -1.81
N VAL A 640 28.20 -14.65 -3.03
CA VAL A 640 28.64 -13.90 -4.21
C VAL A 640 27.50 -13.17 -4.87
N ILE A 641 27.72 -11.89 -5.14
CA ILE A 641 26.79 -11.04 -5.87
C ILE A 641 27.42 -10.73 -7.22
N GLY A 642 26.69 -10.92 -8.32
CA GLY A 642 27.30 -10.76 -9.62
C GLY A 642 26.32 -10.67 -10.77
N THR A 643 26.85 -10.24 -11.92
CA THR A 643 26.07 -10.13 -13.15
C THR A 643 26.04 -11.48 -13.88
N HIS A 644 25.64 -11.47 -15.16
CA HIS A 644 25.74 -12.62 -16.06
C HIS A 644 27.12 -13.33 -16.04
N ARG A 645 28.19 -12.68 -15.55
CA ARG A 645 29.49 -13.29 -15.31
C ARG A 645 29.43 -14.54 -14.42
N LEU A 646 28.50 -14.60 -13.45
CA LEU A 646 28.26 -15.76 -12.60
C LEU A 646 27.79 -17.01 -13.38
N LEU A 647 27.14 -16.82 -14.52
CA LEU A 647 26.63 -17.91 -15.36
C LEU A 647 27.67 -18.46 -16.34
N SER A 648 28.90 -17.96 -16.29
CA SER A 648 29.98 -18.40 -17.18
C SER A 648 30.45 -19.81 -16.79
N LYS A 649 30.92 -20.58 -17.78
CA LYS A 649 31.31 -21.99 -17.59
C LYS A 649 32.49 -22.22 -16.64
N ASP A 650 33.31 -21.21 -16.40
CA ASP A 650 34.48 -21.25 -15.52
C ASP A 650 34.15 -21.00 -14.04
N VAL A 651 32.90 -20.64 -13.72
CA VAL A 651 32.44 -20.45 -12.34
C VAL A 651 31.91 -21.77 -11.81
N ALA A 652 32.56 -22.30 -10.77
CA ALA A 652 32.16 -23.51 -10.07
C ALA A 652 32.03 -23.23 -8.57
N PHE A 653 30.92 -23.67 -7.98
CA PHE A 653 30.66 -23.59 -6.55
C PHE A 653 31.05 -24.91 -5.89
N LYS A 654 31.47 -24.84 -4.63
CA LYS A 654 31.71 -26.04 -3.81
C LYS A 654 30.38 -26.65 -3.37
N HIS A 655 29.51 -25.84 -2.76
CA HIS A 655 28.19 -26.23 -2.27
C HIS A 655 27.19 -25.08 -2.44
N LEU A 656 26.60 -24.92 -3.63
CA LEU A 656 25.58 -23.88 -3.86
C LEU A 656 24.24 -24.34 -3.27
N GLY A 657 23.76 -23.65 -2.24
CA GLY A 657 22.46 -23.91 -1.61
C GLY A 657 21.33 -23.03 -2.16
N LEU A 658 21.61 -21.77 -2.46
CA LEU A 658 20.60 -20.80 -2.89
C LEU A 658 21.05 -19.94 -4.07
N LEU A 659 20.16 -19.79 -5.04
CA LEU A 659 20.26 -18.82 -6.13
C LEU A 659 19.14 -17.78 -6.03
N VAL A 660 19.52 -16.55 -5.72
CA VAL A 660 18.63 -15.39 -5.79
C VAL A 660 18.73 -14.75 -7.18
N VAL A 661 17.61 -14.52 -7.85
CA VAL A 661 17.56 -13.87 -9.18
C VAL A 661 16.71 -12.61 -9.10
N ASP A 662 17.33 -11.45 -9.29
CA ASP A 662 16.63 -10.17 -9.31
C ASP A 662 16.37 -9.71 -10.76
N GLU A 663 15.16 -9.24 -11.05
CA GLU A 663 14.73 -8.75 -12.36
C GLU A 663 14.98 -9.74 -13.52
N GLU A 664 14.54 -11.00 -13.34
CA GLU A 664 14.74 -12.12 -14.29
C GLU A 664 14.40 -11.79 -15.75
N HIS A 665 13.42 -10.90 -15.99
CA HIS A 665 12.97 -10.54 -17.33
C HIS A 665 14.04 -9.87 -18.20
N ARG A 666 15.06 -9.25 -17.60
CA ARG A 666 16.15 -8.54 -18.30
C ARG A 666 17.24 -9.47 -18.83
N PHE A 667 17.24 -10.75 -18.47
CA PHE A 667 18.25 -11.71 -18.92
C PHE A 667 17.94 -12.28 -20.32
N GLY A 668 18.99 -12.42 -21.14
CA GLY A 668 18.91 -13.02 -22.48
C GLY A 668 18.62 -14.52 -22.47
N VAL A 669 18.28 -15.07 -23.64
CA VAL A 669 17.85 -16.48 -23.81
C VAL A 669 18.92 -17.46 -23.31
N VAL A 670 20.19 -17.25 -23.65
CA VAL A 670 21.30 -18.13 -23.23
C VAL A 670 21.46 -18.18 -21.72
N HIS A 671 21.30 -17.02 -21.04
CA HIS A 671 21.35 -16.96 -19.59
C HIS A 671 20.18 -17.71 -18.96
N LYS A 672 18.98 -17.62 -19.57
CA LYS A 672 17.78 -18.32 -19.10
C LYS A 672 17.89 -19.84 -19.18
N GLU A 673 18.52 -20.38 -20.23
CA GLU A 673 18.78 -21.82 -20.30
C GLU A 673 19.71 -22.30 -19.19
N ARG A 674 20.81 -21.57 -18.93
CA ARG A 674 21.71 -21.91 -17.81
C ARG A 674 21.02 -21.80 -16.44
N MET A 675 20.12 -20.84 -16.26
CA MET A 675 19.31 -20.73 -15.05
C MET A 675 18.35 -21.92 -14.89
N LYS A 676 17.75 -22.43 -15.97
CA LYS A 676 16.88 -23.63 -15.92
C LYS A 676 17.65 -24.86 -15.43
N GLU A 677 18.90 -25.03 -15.86
CA GLU A 677 19.75 -26.14 -15.40
C GLU A 677 20.00 -26.05 -13.88
N LEU A 678 20.34 -24.86 -13.37
CA LEU A 678 20.56 -24.65 -11.94
C LEU A 678 19.27 -24.82 -11.12
N ARG A 679 18.13 -24.35 -11.65
CA ARG A 679 16.81 -24.47 -11.01
C ARG A 679 16.44 -25.93 -10.71
N ALA A 680 16.96 -26.91 -11.44
CA ALA A 680 16.56 -28.30 -11.24
C ALA A 680 16.97 -28.89 -9.88
N SER A 681 18.03 -28.38 -9.24
CA SER A 681 18.64 -28.99 -8.05
C SER A 681 18.96 -28.02 -6.91
N VAL A 682 18.83 -26.71 -7.13
CA VAL A 682 19.18 -25.67 -6.16
C VAL A 682 17.91 -24.88 -5.79
N ASP A 683 17.84 -24.39 -4.56
CA ASP A 683 16.79 -23.48 -4.13
C ASP A 683 16.87 -22.16 -4.90
N VAL A 684 15.76 -21.72 -5.49
CA VAL A 684 15.71 -20.50 -6.30
C VAL A 684 14.68 -19.53 -5.76
N LEU A 685 15.15 -18.31 -5.46
CA LEU A 685 14.34 -17.18 -5.05
C LEU A 685 14.38 -16.10 -6.13
N ALA A 686 13.28 -15.91 -6.84
CA ALA A 686 13.17 -14.84 -7.85
C ALA A 686 12.52 -13.59 -7.24
N LEU A 687 13.08 -12.40 -7.52
CA LEU A 687 12.55 -11.11 -7.10
C LEU A 687 12.08 -10.31 -8.31
N THR A 688 10.91 -9.68 -8.21
CA THR A 688 10.40 -8.79 -9.27
C THR A 688 9.63 -7.60 -8.72
N ALA A 689 9.79 -6.43 -9.34
CA ALA A 689 9.01 -5.23 -9.03
C ALA A 689 7.59 -5.28 -9.59
N THR A 690 7.43 -5.85 -10.79
CA THR A 690 6.14 -6.05 -11.45
C THR A 690 6.01 -7.53 -11.79
N PRO A 691 5.01 -8.25 -11.27
CA PRO A 691 4.81 -9.64 -11.66
C PRO A 691 4.52 -9.69 -13.16
N ILE A 692 5.36 -10.40 -13.91
CA ILE A 692 5.11 -10.66 -15.33
C ILE A 692 3.84 -11.51 -15.41
N PRO A 693 2.84 -11.16 -16.24
CA PRO A 693 1.56 -11.87 -16.29
C PRO A 693 1.71 -13.39 -16.35
N ARG A 694 2.60 -13.92 -17.21
CA ARG A 694 2.88 -15.36 -17.29
C ARG A 694 3.24 -16.00 -15.94
N THR A 695 4.12 -15.35 -15.19
CA THR A 695 4.62 -15.86 -13.91
C THR A 695 3.55 -15.78 -12.83
N LEU A 696 2.72 -14.74 -12.90
CA LEU A 696 1.54 -14.58 -12.06
C LEU A 696 0.55 -15.75 -12.29
N TYR A 697 0.26 -16.10 -13.55
CA TYR A 697 -0.65 -17.22 -13.86
C TYR A 697 -0.12 -18.58 -13.48
N MET A 698 1.18 -18.81 -13.69
CA MET A 698 1.80 -20.05 -13.20
C MET A 698 1.65 -20.20 -11.68
N SER A 699 1.64 -19.10 -10.95
CA SER A 699 1.36 -19.15 -9.53
C SER A 699 -0.11 -19.38 -9.19
N LEU A 700 -1.02 -18.65 -9.85
CA LEU A 700 -2.47 -18.81 -9.67
C LEU A 700 -2.98 -20.21 -10.06
N ALA A 701 -2.32 -20.87 -11.02
CA ALA A 701 -2.59 -22.26 -11.39
C ALA A 701 -2.01 -23.29 -10.39
N GLY A 702 -1.42 -22.84 -9.29
CA GLY A 702 -0.76 -23.68 -8.28
C GLY A 702 0.45 -24.43 -8.84
N VAL A 703 1.08 -23.89 -9.89
CA VAL A 703 2.26 -24.49 -10.52
C VAL A 703 3.52 -23.91 -9.88
N ARG A 704 3.59 -22.60 -9.59
CA ARG A 704 4.75 -21.94 -8.96
C ARG A 704 4.37 -21.25 -7.64
N ASP A 705 5.16 -21.45 -6.59
CA ASP A 705 4.92 -20.76 -5.32
C ASP A 705 5.25 -19.26 -5.45
N MET A 706 4.35 -18.38 -4.98
CA MET A 706 4.52 -16.92 -5.04
C MET A 706 4.10 -16.27 -3.74
N SER A 707 4.89 -15.30 -3.30
CA SER A 707 4.57 -14.41 -2.19
C SER A 707 4.42 -12.99 -2.73
N VAL A 708 3.30 -12.34 -2.44
CA VAL A 708 3.05 -10.94 -2.80
C VAL A 708 3.28 -10.05 -1.59
N ILE A 709 4.01 -8.95 -1.79
CA ILE A 709 4.20 -7.87 -0.83
C ILE A 709 3.49 -6.64 -1.38
N GLU A 710 2.30 -6.35 -0.86
CA GLU A 710 1.46 -5.22 -1.28
C GLU A 710 1.59 -4.05 -0.31
N THR A 711 1.76 -4.36 0.98
CA THR A 711 1.87 -3.37 2.04
C THR A 711 3.19 -2.59 1.92
N PRO A 712 3.17 -1.27 1.65
CA PRO A 712 4.37 -0.46 1.65
C PRO A 712 4.97 -0.34 3.06
N PRO A 713 6.30 -0.17 3.17
CA PRO A 713 6.90 0.31 4.41
C PRO A 713 6.36 1.69 4.79
N LEU A 714 6.13 1.96 6.08
CA LEU A 714 5.45 3.17 6.58
C LEU A 714 6.14 4.50 6.22
N ASP A 715 7.44 4.52 5.96
CA ASP A 715 8.19 5.74 5.58
C ASP A 715 8.02 6.16 4.12
N ARG A 716 7.36 5.33 3.30
CA ARG A 716 7.24 5.60 1.88
C ARG A 716 5.97 6.40 1.62
N LEU A 717 6.14 7.66 1.25
CA LEU A 717 5.05 8.49 0.77
C LEU A 717 4.72 8.15 -0.70
N PRO A 718 3.45 8.15 -1.10
CA PRO A 718 3.05 8.01 -2.50
C PRO A 718 3.75 9.06 -3.38
N VAL A 719 4.25 8.67 -4.55
CA VAL A 719 4.86 9.63 -5.48
C VAL A 719 3.76 10.45 -6.14
N GLU A 720 3.74 11.76 -5.89
CA GLU A 720 2.75 12.65 -6.48
C GLU A 720 3.01 12.79 -7.97
N THR A 721 2.08 12.31 -8.79
CA THR A 721 2.24 12.26 -10.24
C THR A 721 1.46 13.40 -10.88
N VAL A 722 2.17 14.30 -11.57
CA VAL A 722 1.60 15.50 -12.15
C VAL A 722 1.74 15.47 -13.66
N ILE A 723 0.62 15.50 -14.39
CA ILE A 723 0.62 15.63 -15.85
C ILE A 723 0.52 17.10 -16.23
N ARG A 724 1.51 17.61 -16.99
CA ARG A 724 1.55 19.00 -17.47
C ARG A 724 1.97 19.08 -18.92
N ARG A 725 1.57 20.14 -19.60
CA ARG A 725 2.16 20.49 -20.89
C ARG A 725 3.61 20.93 -20.67
N PHE A 726 4.47 20.62 -21.63
CA PHE A 726 5.85 21.06 -21.62
C PHE A 726 5.91 22.60 -21.45
N SER A 727 6.51 23.05 -20.36
CA SER A 727 6.66 24.46 -20.01
C SER A 727 8.01 24.69 -19.33
N LYS A 728 8.74 25.72 -19.77
CA LYS A 728 10.03 26.09 -19.17
C LYS A 728 9.89 26.46 -17.70
N ALA A 729 8.80 27.16 -17.35
CA ALA A 729 8.55 27.60 -15.98
C ALA A 729 8.34 26.40 -15.04
N VAL A 730 7.52 25.43 -15.44
CA VAL A 730 7.23 24.22 -14.65
C VAL A 730 8.50 23.38 -14.44
N ILE A 731 9.32 23.23 -15.48
CA ILE A 731 10.59 22.49 -15.37
C ILE A 731 11.54 23.20 -14.41
N LYS A 732 11.69 24.52 -14.54
CA LYS A 732 12.57 25.30 -13.67
C LYS A 732 12.14 25.20 -12.20
N GLU A 733 10.85 25.41 -11.93
CA GLU A 733 10.27 25.27 -10.59
C GLU A 733 10.54 23.89 -9.98
N ALA A 734 10.28 22.82 -10.75
CA ALA A 734 10.51 21.44 -10.30
C ALA A 734 11.99 21.16 -9.97
N LEU A 735 12.92 21.68 -10.77
CA LEU A 735 14.35 21.51 -10.55
C LEU A 735 14.85 22.33 -9.36
N THR A 736 14.53 23.62 -9.30
CA THR A 736 14.97 24.53 -8.23
C THR A 736 14.47 24.05 -6.87
N ARG A 737 13.21 23.64 -6.78
CA ARG A 737 12.62 23.08 -5.56
C ARG A 737 13.38 21.86 -5.03
N GLU A 738 13.83 20.97 -5.91
CA GLU A 738 14.60 19.80 -5.51
C GLU A 738 15.99 20.19 -4.96
N LEU A 739 16.61 21.18 -5.58
CA LEU A 739 17.95 21.63 -5.20
C LEU A 739 17.94 22.38 -3.88
N GLU A 740 16.91 23.19 -3.62
CA GLU A 740 16.70 23.90 -2.35
C GLU A 740 16.60 22.93 -1.17
N ARG A 741 15.99 21.75 -1.37
CA ARG A 741 15.93 20.68 -0.36
C ARG A 741 17.16 19.78 -0.32
N GLY A 742 18.20 20.08 -1.10
CA GLY A 742 19.45 19.31 -1.18
C GLY A 742 19.30 17.94 -1.87
N GLY A 743 18.24 17.74 -2.65
CA GLY A 743 17.95 16.51 -3.37
C GLY A 743 18.55 16.47 -4.79
N GLN A 744 18.36 15.33 -5.47
CA GLN A 744 18.79 15.11 -6.85
C GLN A 744 17.59 14.88 -7.77
N VAL A 745 17.75 15.16 -9.07
CA VAL A 745 16.67 15.03 -10.07
C VAL A 745 17.03 14.07 -11.19
N PHE A 746 16.07 13.20 -11.56
CA PHE A 746 16.08 12.51 -12.85
C PHE A 746 15.33 13.33 -13.91
N PHE A 747 16.01 13.68 -15.01
CA PHE A 747 15.36 14.25 -16.19
C PHE A 747 15.39 13.25 -17.35
N VAL A 748 14.25 12.62 -17.65
CA VAL A 748 14.16 11.54 -18.63
C VAL A 748 13.74 12.08 -20.00
N HIS A 749 14.56 11.83 -21.01
CA HIS A 749 14.26 12.13 -22.41
C HIS A 749 14.66 10.95 -23.31
N ASN A 750 13.68 10.23 -23.84
CA ASN A 750 13.90 8.96 -24.56
C ASN A 750 14.29 9.14 -26.03
N ARG A 751 15.31 9.95 -26.31
CA ARG A 751 15.89 10.12 -27.66
C ARG A 751 17.35 10.57 -27.60
N VAL A 752 18.27 9.66 -27.92
CA VAL A 752 19.73 9.90 -27.81
C VAL A 752 20.19 11.06 -28.68
N GLN A 753 19.66 11.21 -29.90
CA GLN A 753 20.13 12.23 -30.84
C GLN A 753 19.89 13.67 -30.33
N SER A 754 18.81 13.89 -29.57
CA SER A 754 18.45 15.21 -29.03
C SER A 754 18.86 15.40 -27.56
N LEU A 755 19.38 14.35 -26.91
CA LEU A 755 19.77 14.39 -25.50
C LEU A 755 20.84 15.45 -25.17
N PRO A 756 21.88 15.68 -26.00
CA PRO A 756 22.85 16.75 -25.74
C PRO A 756 22.21 18.15 -25.72
N SER A 757 21.27 18.41 -26.63
CA SER A 757 20.54 19.69 -26.69
C SER A 757 19.63 19.87 -25.47
N VAL A 758 18.96 18.80 -25.04
CA VAL A 758 18.13 18.82 -23.82
C VAL A 758 18.98 19.03 -22.57
N THR A 759 20.17 18.42 -22.51
CA THR A 759 21.11 18.60 -21.39
C THR A 759 21.56 20.05 -21.29
N ARG A 760 21.92 20.67 -22.41
CA ARG A 760 22.24 22.11 -22.45
C ARG A 760 21.07 22.97 -22.01
N PHE A 761 19.86 22.66 -22.49
CA PHE A 761 18.65 23.37 -22.10
C PHE A 761 18.39 23.30 -20.59
N VAL A 762 18.58 22.15 -19.96
CA VAL A 762 18.44 21.99 -18.50
C VAL A 762 19.51 22.81 -17.75
N GLN A 763 20.77 22.76 -18.21
CA GLN A 763 21.85 23.57 -17.64
C GLN A 763 21.61 25.09 -17.78
N GLU A 764 21.01 25.54 -18.88
CA GLU A 764 20.64 26.95 -19.08
C GLU A 764 19.47 27.40 -18.18
N LEU A 765 18.55 26.50 -17.84
CA LEU A 765 17.42 26.80 -16.95
C LEU A 765 17.85 26.98 -15.50
N VAL A 766 18.83 26.18 -15.07
CA VAL A 766 19.32 26.11 -13.69
C VAL A 766 20.86 26.10 -13.69
N PRO A 767 21.50 27.28 -13.88
CA PRO A 767 22.96 27.39 -14.01
C PRO A 767 23.75 26.87 -12.80
N GLU A 768 23.17 26.96 -11.62
CA GLU A 768 23.73 26.52 -10.34
C GLU A 768 23.81 24.99 -10.18
N ALA A 769 23.05 24.23 -10.98
CA ALA A 769 23.00 22.77 -10.89
C ALA A 769 24.17 22.09 -11.63
N ARG A 770 24.72 21.02 -11.04
CA ARG A 770 25.71 20.15 -11.69
C ARG A 770 24.98 19.11 -12.55
N VAL A 771 24.82 19.39 -13.85
CA VAL A 771 24.08 18.54 -14.78
C VAL A 771 25.00 17.56 -15.50
N ILE A 772 24.63 16.28 -15.53
CA ILE A 772 25.33 15.22 -16.26
C ILE A 772 24.38 14.45 -17.18
N MET A 773 24.92 13.76 -18.18
CA MET A 773 24.15 13.04 -19.20
C MET A 773 24.48 11.54 -19.22
N ALA A 774 23.46 10.68 -19.33
CA ALA A 774 23.63 9.23 -19.45
C ALA A 774 22.70 8.59 -20.52
N HIS A 775 23.25 7.76 -21.41
CA HIS A 775 22.48 7.02 -22.41
C HIS A 775 23.11 5.67 -22.80
N GLY A 776 22.35 4.82 -23.49
CA GLY A 776 22.69 3.38 -23.63
C GLY A 776 23.68 3.07 -24.73
N GLN A 777 23.84 4.01 -25.65
CA GLN A 777 24.88 3.97 -26.68
C GLN A 777 26.25 4.41 -26.15
N MET A 778 26.34 4.89 -24.90
CA MET A 778 27.64 5.17 -24.28
C MET A 778 28.42 3.86 -24.14
N LYS A 779 29.75 3.95 -24.17
CA LYS A 779 30.57 2.79 -23.83
C LYS A 779 30.24 2.37 -22.40
N GLU A 780 30.10 1.08 -22.13
CA GLU A 780 29.62 0.58 -20.82
C GLU A 780 30.45 1.14 -19.65
N ARG A 781 31.78 1.23 -19.79
CA ARG A 781 32.66 1.84 -18.78
C ARG A 781 32.37 3.32 -18.51
N GLU A 782 31.99 4.07 -19.54
CA GLU A 782 31.69 5.50 -19.45
C GLU A 782 30.33 5.73 -18.77
N LEU A 783 29.32 4.94 -19.16
CA LEU A 783 28.01 4.95 -18.54
C LEU A 783 28.11 4.62 -17.04
N GLU A 784 28.85 3.55 -16.72
CA GLU A 784 29.09 3.14 -15.33
C GLU A 784 29.75 4.25 -14.50
N ALA A 785 30.80 4.89 -15.02
CA ALA A 785 31.49 5.98 -14.32
C ALA A 785 30.57 7.20 -14.08
N THR A 786 29.74 7.56 -15.06
CA THR A 786 28.75 8.64 -14.92
C THR A 786 27.70 8.31 -13.87
N MET A 787 27.23 7.06 -13.82
CA MET A 787 26.26 6.64 -12.81
C MET A 787 26.85 6.70 -11.39
N VAL A 788 28.11 6.30 -11.19
CA VAL A 788 28.77 6.40 -9.88
C VAL A 788 28.88 7.86 -9.41
N LYS A 789 29.22 8.79 -10.32
CA LYS A 789 29.24 10.23 -10.01
C LYS A 789 27.87 10.72 -9.52
N PHE A 790 26.79 10.30 -10.18
CA PHE A 790 25.44 10.65 -9.76
C PHE A 790 25.10 10.07 -8.39
N VAL A 791 25.31 8.77 -8.18
CA VAL A 791 24.99 8.08 -6.91
C VAL A 791 25.79 8.63 -5.72
N SER A 792 27.02 9.08 -5.95
CA SER A 792 27.89 9.66 -4.90
C SER A 792 27.59 11.13 -4.57
N GLY A 793 26.57 11.74 -5.17
CA GLY A 793 26.21 13.15 -4.93
C GLY A 793 27.15 14.17 -5.59
N GLN A 794 27.98 13.74 -6.54
CA GLN A 794 28.87 14.64 -7.29
C GLN A 794 28.16 15.39 -8.43
N ALA A 795 26.91 15.04 -8.72
CA ALA A 795 26.05 15.71 -9.69
C ALA A 795 24.61 15.79 -9.16
N ASP A 796 23.90 16.86 -9.52
CA ASP A 796 22.57 17.15 -8.97
C ASP A 796 21.45 16.70 -9.91
N VAL A 797 21.66 16.80 -11.22
CA VAL A 797 20.65 16.45 -12.23
C VAL A 797 21.23 15.45 -13.23
N LEU A 798 20.58 14.30 -13.38
CA LEU A 798 20.90 13.30 -14.39
C LEU A 798 19.92 13.38 -15.56
N VAL A 799 20.39 13.86 -16.70
CA VAL A 799 19.65 13.87 -17.97
C VAL A 799 19.87 12.54 -18.68
N ALA A 800 18.87 11.68 -18.70
CA ALA A 800 19.02 10.30 -19.17
C ALA A 800 17.92 9.83 -20.13
N THR A 801 18.21 8.78 -20.89
CA THR A 801 17.17 7.98 -21.57
C THR A 801 16.45 7.07 -20.56
N ALA A 802 15.59 6.16 -21.03
CA ALA A 802 14.92 5.16 -20.19
C ALA A 802 15.87 4.17 -19.45
N ILE A 803 17.17 4.44 -19.35
CA ILE A 803 18.13 3.56 -18.66
C ILE A 803 18.02 3.67 -17.15
N VAL A 804 17.51 4.78 -16.65
CA VAL A 804 17.13 4.92 -15.24
C VAL A 804 16.03 3.92 -14.84
N GLU A 805 15.34 3.30 -15.81
CA GLU A 805 14.43 2.15 -15.58
C GLU A 805 15.17 0.93 -14.98
N SER A 806 16.49 0.82 -15.14
CA SER A 806 17.29 -0.42 -14.90
C SER A 806 17.78 -0.66 -13.46
N GLY A 807 16.93 -0.42 -12.46
CA GLY A 807 17.18 -0.94 -11.10
C GLY A 807 17.95 -0.01 -10.16
N LEU A 808 18.22 1.23 -10.55
CA LEU A 808 19.02 2.17 -9.75
C LEU A 808 18.23 2.69 -8.55
N ASP A 809 18.71 2.40 -7.34
CA ASP A 809 18.26 3.00 -6.08
C ASP A 809 19.14 4.18 -5.69
N ILE A 810 18.58 5.38 -5.71
CA ILE A 810 19.26 6.60 -5.28
C ILE A 810 18.37 7.30 -4.26
N PRO A 811 18.65 7.13 -2.96
CA PRO A 811 17.82 7.67 -1.89
C PRO A 811 17.56 9.18 -2.01
N ALA A 812 18.58 9.95 -2.36
CA ALA A 812 18.50 11.41 -2.50
C ALA A 812 17.71 11.89 -3.73
N THR A 813 17.28 10.99 -4.62
CA THR A 813 16.51 11.38 -5.82
C THR A 813 15.01 11.34 -5.54
N ASN A 814 14.42 12.52 -5.25
CA ASN A 814 13.00 12.63 -4.89
C ASN A 814 12.14 13.31 -5.97
N THR A 815 12.73 13.80 -7.07
CA THR A 815 11.98 14.32 -8.23
C THR A 815 12.39 13.65 -9.53
N ILE A 816 11.40 13.29 -10.34
CA ILE A 816 11.59 12.83 -11.72
C ILE A 816 10.76 13.66 -12.68
N VAL A 817 11.39 14.12 -13.76
CA VAL A 817 10.76 14.83 -14.87
C VAL A 817 10.85 13.96 -16.11
N VAL A 818 9.70 13.47 -16.60
CA VAL A 818 9.62 12.65 -17.82
C VAL A 818 9.16 13.51 -18.98
N ASN A 819 10.11 13.87 -19.85
CA ASN A 819 9.82 14.60 -21.07
C ASN A 819 9.20 13.67 -22.12
N ARG A 820 8.14 14.12 -22.80
CA ARG A 820 7.39 13.32 -23.78
C ARG A 820 6.81 12.04 -23.18
N ALA A 821 6.15 12.17 -22.02
CA ALA A 821 5.51 11.06 -21.32
C ALA A 821 4.47 10.33 -22.20
N ASP A 822 3.90 11.01 -23.20
CA ASP A 822 3.02 10.45 -24.23
C ASP A 822 3.62 9.25 -24.98
N ARG A 823 4.95 9.21 -25.10
CA ARG A 823 5.67 8.17 -25.85
C ARG A 823 6.14 6.98 -25.04
N PHE A 824 5.87 6.95 -23.74
CA PHE A 824 6.24 5.82 -22.89
C PHE A 824 5.04 4.89 -22.67
N GLY A 825 5.33 3.61 -22.50
CA GLY A 825 4.31 2.66 -22.06
C GLY A 825 4.06 2.77 -20.55
N LEU A 826 2.89 2.30 -20.08
CA LEU A 826 2.44 2.48 -18.69
C LEU A 826 3.39 1.81 -17.68
N ALA A 827 3.76 0.54 -17.87
CA ALA A 827 4.76 -0.12 -17.02
C ALA A 827 6.13 0.61 -17.00
N GLN A 828 6.56 1.25 -18.09
CA GLN A 828 7.81 2.00 -18.09
C GLN A 828 7.68 3.27 -17.26
N LEU A 829 6.60 4.03 -17.45
CA LEU A 829 6.32 5.22 -16.64
C LEU A 829 6.20 4.89 -15.15
N TYR A 830 5.59 3.75 -14.82
CA TYR A 830 5.48 3.28 -13.45
C TYR A 830 6.83 2.88 -12.86
N GLN A 831 7.66 2.15 -13.61
CA GLN A 831 9.01 1.82 -13.17
C GLN A 831 9.86 3.08 -12.98
N LEU A 832 9.75 4.07 -13.88
CA LEU A 832 10.40 5.38 -13.75
C LEU A 832 9.91 6.15 -12.52
N ARG A 833 8.60 6.21 -12.32
CA ARG A 833 7.97 6.81 -11.11
C ARG A 833 8.49 6.15 -9.84
N GLY A 834 8.56 4.83 -9.82
CA GLY A 834 9.04 4.05 -8.68
C GLY A 834 10.54 4.19 -8.39
N ARG A 835 11.30 4.94 -9.21
CA ARG A 835 12.71 5.26 -8.91
C ARG A 835 12.88 6.42 -7.92
N VAL A 836 11.86 7.25 -7.74
CA VAL A 836 11.85 8.37 -6.78
C VAL A 836 10.97 8.07 -5.57
N GLY A 837 11.15 8.82 -4.48
CA GLY A 837 10.35 8.66 -3.26
C GLY A 837 10.81 7.49 -2.41
N ARG A 838 12.08 7.55 -2.01
CA ARG A 838 12.74 6.53 -1.19
C ARG A 838 13.13 7.05 0.20
N GLU A 839 12.92 8.35 0.43
CA GLU A 839 13.08 9.02 1.71
C GLU A 839 11.71 9.50 2.22
N ARG A 840 11.69 9.98 3.47
CA ARG A 840 10.50 10.54 4.15
C ARG A 840 9.95 11.82 3.49
N GLN A 841 10.62 12.34 2.46
CA GLN A 841 10.20 13.53 1.75
C GLN A 841 9.24 13.17 0.62
N GLN A 842 8.21 14.00 0.45
CA GLN A 842 7.27 13.88 -0.66
C GLN A 842 8.04 13.89 -1.99
N ALA A 843 7.80 12.86 -2.80
CA ALA A 843 8.40 12.76 -4.12
C ALA A 843 7.44 13.18 -5.23
N TYR A 844 7.99 13.72 -6.30
CA TYR A 844 7.24 14.29 -7.41
C TYR A 844 7.63 13.65 -8.74
N ALA A 845 6.63 13.25 -9.52
CA ALA A 845 6.79 12.75 -10.87
C ALA A 845 6.07 13.67 -11.87
N TYR A 846 6.83 14.52 -12.57
CA TYR A 846 6.31 15.43 -13.59
C TYR A 846 6.29 14.74 -14.95
N LEU A 847 5.09 14.41 -15.44
CA LEU A 847 4.84 13.80 -16.74
C LEU A 847 4.51 14.88 -17.76
N LEU A 848 5.49 15.22 -18.61
CA LEU A 848 5.35 16.30 -19.57
C LEU A 848 4.82 15.79 -20.91
N VAL A 849 3.67 16.32 -21.33
CA VAL A 849 3.09 16.12 -22.66
C VAL A 849 3.47 17.26 -23.61
N PRO A 850 3.33 17.09 -24.95
CA PRO A 850 3.65 18.13 -25.92
C PRO A 850 2.99 19.48 -25.61
N ALA A 851 3.70 20.58 -25.88
CA ALA A 851 3.23 21.94 -25.57
C ALA A 851 1.93 22.32 -26.32
N ASP A 852 1.74 21.76 -27.52
CA ASP A 852 0.53 21.90 -28.34
C ASP A 852 -0.64 21.05 -27.85
N GLY A 853 -0.44 20.22 -26.83
CA GLY A 853 -1.49 19.42 -26.19
C GLY A 853 -2.00 18.24 -27.02
N ARG A 854 -1.39 17.96 -28.19
CA ARG A 854 -1.76 16.85 -29.06
C ARG A 854 -1.22 15.54 -28.46
N VAL A 855 -2.10 14.81 -27.77
CA VAL A 855 -1.84 13.49 -27.21
C VAL A 855 -2.93 12.55 -27.72
N ASP A 856 -2.55 11.39 -28.25
CA ASP A 856 -3.52 10.39 -28.69
C ASP A 856 -4.35 9.85 -27.52
N GLU A 857 -5.52 9.29 -27.83
CA GLU A 857 -6.48 8.84 -26.80
C GLU A 857 -5.92 7.71 -25.93
N GLN A 858 -5.12 6.81 -26.53
CA GLN A 858 -4.48 5.69 -25.83
C GLN A 858 -3.47 6.20 -24.80
N ALA A 859 -2.64 7.17 -25.15
CA ALA A 859 -1.68 7.81 -24.27
C ALA A 859 -2.37 8.63 -23.19
N GLN A 860 -3.50 9.29 -23.49
CA GLN A 860 -4.31 9.95 -22.45
C GLN A 860 -4.84 8.94 -21.43
N ARG A 861 -5.41 7.81 -21.88
CA ARG A 861 -5.87 6.73 -20.99
C ARG A 861 -4.73 6.16 -20.14
N ARG A 862 -3.54 5.91 -20.73
CA ARG A 862 -2.34 5.47 -19.97
C ARG A 862 -1.95 6.48 -18.89
N LEU A 863 -1.85 7.76 -19.25
CA LEU A 863 -1.42 8.78 -18.31
C LEU A 863 -2.44 8.97 -17.18
N ARG A 864 -3.74 8.93 -17.49
CA ARG A 864 -4.81 8.96 -16.47
C ARG A 864 -4.76 7.75 -15.54
N ALA A 865 -4.62 6.54 -16.08
CA ALA A 865 -4.48 5.33 -15.26
C ALA A 865 -3.29 5.47 -14.28
N LEU A 866 -2.15 6.01 -14.72
CA LEU A 866 -1.00 6.24 -13.84
C LEU A 866 -1.26 7.28 -12.73
N GLN A 867 -2.18 8.23 -12.98
CA GLN A 867 -2.61 9.26 -12.03
C GLN A 867 -3.67 8.73 -11.05
N GLU A 868 -4.54 7.82 -11.49
CA GLU A 868 -5.53 7.15 -10.63
C GLU A 868 -4.85 6.18 -9.65
N PHE A 869 -3.84 5.44 -10.10
CA PHE A 869 -3.05 4.53 -9.27
C PHE A 869 -1.85 5.23 -8.60
N THR A 870 -2.10 6.30 -7.87
CA THR A 870 -1.07 7.03 -7.09
C THR A 870 -0.63 6.27 -5.84
N GLU A 871 -1.47 5.36 -5.32
CA GLU A 871 -1.15 4.59 -4.12
C GLU A 871 -0.01 3.58 -4.33
N LEU A 872 0.72 3.41 -3.24
CA LEU A 872 1.74 2.40 -3.05
C LEU A 872 1.04 1.02 -2.90
N GLY A 873 1.46 0.00 -3.68
CA GLY A 873 0.87 -1.34 -3.70
C GLY A 873 0.06 -1.59 -4.98
N SER A 874 -0.11 -0.54 -5.79
CA SER A 874 -0.84 -0.58 -7.06
C SER A 874 -0.10 -1.29 -8.20
N GLY A 875 1.17 -1.70 -8.03
CA GLY A 875 1.97 -2.28 -9.11
C GLY A 875 1.36 -3.56 -9.70
N PHE A 876 0.62 -4.32 -8.89
CA PHE A 876 -0.19 -5.45 -9.34
C PHE A 876 -1.36 -5.00 -10.23
N LYS A 877 -2.21 -4.08 -9.73
CA LYS A 877 -3.35 -3.52 -10.47
C LYS A 877 -2.91 -2.82 -11.76
N LEU A 878 -1.75 -2.18 -11.73
CA LEU A 878 -1.18 -1.49 -12.87
C LEU A 878 -0.53 -2.43 -13.89
N ALA A 879 0.07 -3.54 -13.47
CA ALA A 879 0.53 -4.58 -14.39
C ALA A 879 -0.65 -5.21 -15.15
N LEU A 880 -1.79 -5.38 -14.46
CA LEU A 880 -3.05 -5.79 -15.08
C LEU A 880 -3.53 -4.73 -16.08
N ARG A 881 -3.67 -3.45 -15.69
CA ARG A 881 -4.06 -2.37 -16.64
C ARG A 881 -3.06 -2.15 -17.78
N ASP A 882 -1.75 -2.33 -17.58
CA ASP A 882 -0.75 -2.25 -18.66
C ASP A 882 -0.97 -3.37 -19.69
N LEU A 883 -1.37 -4.56 -19.23
CA LEU A 883 -1.79 -5.65 -20.11
C LEU A 883 -3.06 -5.29 -20.90
N GLU A 884 -4.05 -4.67 -20.26
CA GLU A 884 -5.26 -4.21 -20.94
C GLU A 884 -4.98 -3.13 -21.99
N ILE A 885 -4.10 -2.17 -21.67
CA ILE A 885 -3.86 -1.00 -22.50
C ILE A 885 -2.88 -1.29 -23.65
N ARG A 886 -1.91 -2.19 -23.45
CA ARG A 886 -0.97 -2.59 -24.51
C ARG A 886 -1.45 -3.79 -25.33
N GLY A 887 -2.39 -4.56 -24.80
CA GLY A 887 -2.63 -5.94 -25.23
C GLY A 887 -1.44 -6.85 -24.92
N ALA A 888 -1.66 -8.17 -24.90
CA ALA A 888 -0.66 -9.19 -24.54
C ALA A 888 0.58 -9.31 -25.47
N GLY A 889 0.79 -8.36 -26.39
CA GLY A 889 1.62 -8.49 -27.60
C GLY A 889 3.13 -8.55 -27.46
N ASN A 890 3.71 -7.99 -26.40
CA ASN A 890 5.17 -7.81 -26.34
C ASN A 890 5.87 -8.57 -25.19
N LEU A 891 5.14 -9.26 -24.32
CA LEU A 891 5.69 -9.89 -23.11
C LEU A 891 5.77 -11.42 -23.17
N LEU A 892 5.06 -12.02 -24.11
CA LEU A 892 4.89 -13.45 -24.28
C LEU A 892 5.37 -13.77 -25.68
N GLY A 893 6.23 -14.79 -25.85
CA GLY A 893 6.82 -15.12 -27.16
C GLY A 893 5.77 -15.21 -28.28
N ALA A 894 6.20 -14.95 -29.52
CA ALA A 894 5.33 -14.68 -30.67
C ALA A 894 4.15 -15.66 -30.87
N GLU A 895 4.30 -16.94 -30.51
CA GLU A 895 3.24 -17.96 -30.64
C GLU A 895 2.14 -17.84 -29.58
N GLN A 896 2.46 -17.45 -28.34
CA GLN A 896 1.49 -17.37 -27.24
C GLN A 896 0.61 -16.11 -27.35
N HIS A 897 1.15 -15.05 -27.95
CA HIS A 897 0.44 -13.81 -28.20
C HIS A 897 -0.80 -14.00 -29.08
N GLY A 898 -0.69 -14.83 -30.13
CA GLY A 898 -1.80 -15.10 -31.05
C GLY A 898 -3.00 -15.75 -30.36
N HIS A 899 -2.76 -16.60 -29.35
CA HIS A 899 -3.83 -17.29 -28.63
C HIS A 899 -4.60 -16.37 -27.68
N ILE A 900 -3.91 -15.52 -26.91
CA ILE A 900 -4.57 -14.58 -25.99
C ILE A 900 -5.37 -13.52 -26.76
N ALA A 901 -4.82 -13.00 -27.86
CA ALA A 901 -5.54 -12.08 -28.72
C ALA A 901 -6.77 -12.73 -29.41
N ALA A 902 -6.80 -14.06 -29.51
CA ALA A 902 -7.91 -14.76 -30.15
C ALA A 902 -9.09 -15.03 -29.19
N VAL A 903 -8.81 -15.43 -27.94
CA VAL A 903 -9.88 -15.81 -26.97
C VAL A 903 -10.09 -14.81 -25.84
N GLY A 904 -9.22 -13.81 -25.71
CA GLY A 904 -9.17 -12.96 -24.54
C GLY A 904 -8.51 -13.64 -23.33
N PHE A 905 -8.10 -12.81 -22.39
CA PHE A 905 -7.18 -13.20 -21.33
C PHE A 905 -7.82 -14.05 -20.22
N ASP A 906 -9.00 -13.69 -19.74
CA ASP A 906 -9.69 -14.45 -18.67
C ASP A 906 -10.01 -15.88 -19.12
N LEU A 907 -10.56 -16.03 -20.33
CA LEU A 907 -10.86 -17.35 -20.89
C LEU A 907 -9.58 -18.17 -21.12
N TYR A 908 -8.49 -17.54 -21.57
CA TYR A 908 -7.19 -18.21 -21.69
C TYR A 908 -6.69 -18.76 -20.34
N ALA A 909 -6.81 -17.98 -19.26
CA ALA A 909 -6.42 -18.40 -17.93
C ALA A 909 -7.28 -19.56 -17.40
N LYS A 910 -8.60 -19.49 -17.60
CA LYS A 910 -9.54 -20.57 -17.25
C LYS A 910 -9.16 -21.89 -17.94
N LEU A 911 -8.93 -21.85 -19.26
CA LEU A 911 -8.55 -23.03 -20.05
C LEU A 911 -7.20 -23.64 -19.62
N LEU A 912 -6.22 -22.81 -19.22
CA LEU A 912 -4.95 -23.30 -18.72
C LEU A 912 -5.11 -24.01 -17.37
N GLY A 913 -5.91 -23.43 -16.46
CA GLY A 913 -6.24 -24.06 -15.18
C GLY A 913 -6.90 -25.42 -15.33
N GLU A 914 -7.88 -25.53 -16.23
CA GLU A 914 -8.53 -26.80 -16.60
C GLU A 914 -7.51 -27.83 -17.10
N ALA A 915 -6.63 -27.43 -18.03
CA ALA A 915 -5.63 -28.33 -18.59
C ALA A 915 -4.64 -28.85 -17.53
N VAL A 916 -4.24 -28.01 -16.56
CA VAL A 916 -3.34 -28.42 -15.46
C VAL A 916 -4.04 -29.42 -14.53
N ARG A 917 -5.29 -29.18 -14.14
CA ARG A 917 -6.05 -30.11 -13.26
C ARG A 917 -6.27 -31.47 -13.94
N GLU A 918 -6.65 -31.44 -15.21
CA GLU A 918 -6.85 -32.66 -16.01
C GLU A 918 -5.56 -33.51 -16.07
N LEU A 919 -4.42 -32.88 -16.32
CA LEU A 919 -3.13 -33.56 -16.37
C LEU A 919 -2.63 -34.04 -14.99
N ARG A 920 -3.09 -33.42 -13.88
CA ARG A 920 -2.84 -33.89 -12.51
C ARG A 920 -3.72 -35.07 -12.10
N GLY A 921 -4.72 -35.43 -12.92
CA GLY A 921 -5.70 -36.47 -12.59
C GLY A 921 -6.71 -36.05 -11.52
N GLU A 922 -6.85 -34.74 -11.27
CA GLU A 922 -7.91 -34.23 -10.40
C GLU A 922 -9.26 -34.41 -11.10
N PRO A 923 -10.31 -34.89 -10.42
CA PRO A 923 -11.61 -35.08 -11.05
C PRO A 923 -12.14 -33.74 -11.56
N ALA A 924 -12.40 -33.66 -12.86
CA ALA A 924 -13.18 -32.58 -13.43
C ALA A 924 -14.57 -32.62 -12.80
N ALA A 925 -14.79 -31.83 -11.75
CA ALA A 925 -16.13 -31.53 -11.30
C ALA A 925 -16.79 -30.74 -12.44
N ALA A 926 -17.52 -31.43 -13.31
CA ALA A 926 -18.47 -30.79 -14.19
C ALA A 926 -19.54 -30.19 -13.28
N ALA A 927 -19.31 -28.95 -12.84
CA ALA A 927 -20.28 -28.21 -12.07
C ALA A 927 -21.48 -27.97 -12.99
N VAL A 928 -22.56 -28.71 -12.73
CA VAL A 928 -23.83 -28.50 -13.41
C VAL A 928 -24.36 -27.16 -12.96
N GLU A 929 -24.60 -26.25 -13.89
CA GLU A 929 -25.16 -24.94 -13.59
C GLU A 929 -26.69 -25.02 -13.69
N PRO A 930 -27.42 -24.95 -12.56
CA PRO A 930 -28.87 -25.19 -12.56
C PRO A 930 -29.64 -24.02 -13.18
N VAL A 931 -30.56 -24.33 -14.09
CA VAL A 931 -31.52 -23.33 -14.58
C VAL A 931 -32.74 -23.30 -13.66
N ILE A 932 -32.91 -22.20 -12.93
CA ILE A 932 -34.04 -21.96 -12.03
C ILE A 932 -35.15 -21.19 -12.79
N SER A 933 -36.34 -21.75 -12.81
CA SER A 933 -37.50 -21.20 -13.51
C SER A 933 -38.69 -21.16 -12.56
N VAL A 934 -38.87 -20.02 -11.91
CA VAL A 934 -39.90 -19.77 -10.90
C VAL A 934 -40.77 -18.58 -11.30
N ALA A 935 -41.87 -18.35 -10.58
CA ALA A 935 -42.79 -17.22 -10.84
C ALA A 935 -42.30 -15.88 -10.25
N ALA A 936 -41.24 -15.89 -9.45
CA ALA A 936 -40.60 -14.68 -8.92
C ALA A 936 -39.55 -14.15 -9.89
N GLU A 937 -39.39 -12.83 -9.92
CA GLU A 937 -38.50 -12.10 -10.81
C GLU A 937 -37.57 -11.23 -9.97
N GLY A 938 -36.27 -11.53 -10.04
CA GLY A 938 -35.27 -10.90 -9.19
C GLY A 938 -34.32 -10.01 -9.96
N PHE A 939 -34.20 -8.75 -9.57
CA PHE A 939 -33.19 -7.82 -10.07
C PHE A 939 -32.85 -6.76 -9.01
N LEU A 940 -31.79 -5.99 -9.26
CA LEU A 940 -31.35 -4.86 -8.44
C LEU A 940 -31.87 -3.56 -9.09
N PRO A 941 -32.87 -2.88 -8.49
CA PRO A 941 -33.46 -1.67 -9.08
C PRO A 941 -32.47 -0.50 -9.17
N ASP A 942 -32.60 0.32 -10.22
CA ASP A 942 -31.82 1.57 -10.41
C ASP A 942 -31.93 2.50 -9.21
N ALA A 943 -33.08 2.54 -8.54
CA ALA A 943 -33.31 3.38 -7.37
C ALA A 943 -32.54 2.89 -6.12
N TYR A 944 -32.20 1.61 -6.05
CA TYR A 944 -31.50 1.00 -4.92
C TYR A 944 -29.98 0.98 -5.12
N VAL A 945 -29.52 0.60 -6.32
CA VAL A 945 -28.11 0.67 -6.73
C VAL A 945 -28.00 1.53 -8.00
N PRO A 946 -27.84 2.86 -7.86
CA PRO A 946 -27.83 3.79 -9.01
C PRO A 946 -26.65 3.59 -9.96
N GLU A 947 -25.50 3.18 -9.42
CA GLU A 947 -24.27 3.05 -10.19
C GLU A 947 -24.20 1.68 -10.88
N VAL A 948 -24.06 1.70 -12.20
CA VAL A 948 -24.19 0.51 -13.05
C VAL A 948 -23.05 -0.50 -12.80
N ASN A 949 -21.80 -0.05 -12.59
CA ASN A 949 -20.67 -0.95 -12.38
C ASN A 949 -20.73 -1.67 -11.02
N GLN A 950 -21.22 -1.00 -9.97
CA GLN A 950 -21.49 -1.57 -8.65
C GLN A 950 -22.57 -2.65 -8.78
N ARG A 951 -23.65 -2.35 -9.51
CA ARG A 951 -24.70 -3.33 -9.77
C ARG A 951 -24.19 -4.54 -10.56
N LEU A 952 -23.40 -4.32 -11.63
CA LEU A 952 -22.74 -5.40 -12.38
C LEU A 952 -21.78 -6.22 -11.50
N ALA A 953 -21.05 -5.57 -10.59
CA ALA A 953 -20.17 -6.26 -9.65
C ALA A 953 -20.96 -7.18 -8.71
N PHE A 954 -22.09 -6.71 -8.17
CA PHE A 954 -22.98 -7.55 -7.34
C PHE A 954 -23.56 -8.71 -8.14
N TYR A 955 -24.10 -8.47 -9.34
CA TYR A 955 -24.63 -9.55 -10.15
C TYR A 955 -23.57 -10.61 -10.49
N LYS A 956 -22.35 -10.20 -10.83
CA LYS A 956 -21.25 -11.13 -11.12
C LYS A 956 -20.85 -11.95 -9.87
N ARG A 957 -20.80 -11.33 -8.69
CA ARG A 957 -20.53 -12.03 -7.42
C ARG A 957 -21.67 -13.00 -7.07
N LEU A 958 -22.92 -12.59 -7.26
CA LEU A 958 -24.10 -13.42 -7.03
C LEU A 958 -24.15 -14.61 -8.00
N ALA A 959 -23.82 -14.41 -9.28
CA ALA A 959 -23.70 -15.48 -10.28
C ALA A 959 -22.54 -16.43 -9.96
N GLY A 960 -21.44 -15.93 -9.41
CA GLY A 960 -20.29 -16.75 -9.00
C GLY A 960 -20.43 -17.49 -7.66
N ALA A 961 -21.43 -17.14 -6.84
CA ALA A 961 -21.59 -17.70 -5.50
C ALA A 961 -21.85 -19.21 -5.53
N VAL A 962 -21.13 -19.96 -4.67
CA VAL A 962 -21.21 -21.43 -4.60
C VAL A 962 -21.73 -21.94 -3.26
N SER A 963 -21.91 -21.06 -2.27
CA SER A 963 -22.34 -21.44 -0.92
C SER A 963 -23.34 -20.47 -0.32
N ASP A 964 -24.26 -20.96 0.52
CA ASP A 964 -25.25 -20.10 1.20
C ASP A 964 -24.61 -19.02 2.08
N PRO A 965 -23.51 -19.30 2.81
CA PRO A 965 -22.80 -18.25 3.57
C PRO A 965 -22.28 -17.10 2.69
N GLU A 966 -21.86 -17.37 1.44
CA GLU A 966 -21.46 -16.30 0.50
C GLU A 966 -22.65 -15.44 0.09
N VAL A 967 -23.82 -16.06 -0.14
CA VAL A 967 -25.04 -15.34 -0.51
C VAL A 967 -25.54 -14.49 0.67
N ASP A 968 -25.50 -15.04 1.89
CA ASP A 968 -25.87 -14.32 3.11
C ASP A 968 -24.91 -13.15 3.40
N ASP A 969 -23.61 -13.32 3.12
CA ASP A 969 -22.63 -12.23 3.23
C ASP A 969 -22.92 -11.11 2.21
N LEU A 970 -23.24 -11.46 0.96
CA LEU A 970 -23.66 -10.51 -0.08
C LEU A 970 -24.96 -9.79 0.29
N ARG A 971 -25.93 -10.50 0.87
CA ARG A 971 -27.16 -9.92 1.43
C ARG A 971 -26.83 -8.90 2.50
N GLY A 972 -25.98 -9.27 3.47
CA GLY A 972 -25.54 -8.38 4.52
C GLY A 972 -24.83 -7.13 3.99
N GLU A 973 -23.99 -7.29 2.97
CA GLU A 973 -23.30 -6.19 2.30
C GLU A 973 -24.27 -5.23 1.58
N LEU A 974 -25.27 -5.74 0.85
CA LEU A 974 -26.27 -4.91 0.18
C LEU A 974 -27.06 -4.08 1.21
N VAL A 975 -27.54 -4.74 2.28
CA VAL A 975 -28.30 -4.07 3.35
C VAL A 975 -27.47 -2.98 4.02
N ASP A 976 -26.22 -3.29 4.32
CA ASP A 976 -25.32 -2.37 5.00
C ASP A 976 -24.96 -1.15 4.14
N ARG A 977 -24.78 -1.34 2.83
CA ARG A 977 -24.34 -0.27 1.89
C ARG A 977 -25.47 0.58 1.31
N PHE A 978 -26.65 0.00 1.12
CA PHE A 978 -27.74 0.66 0.39
C PHE A 978 -29.04 0.73 1.20
N GLY A 979 -29.08 0.17 2.41
CA GLY A 979 -30.28 0.12 3.26
C GLY A 979 -31.16 -1.10 2.96
N PRO A 980 -32.42 -1.12 3.43
CA PRO A 980 -33.29 -2.30 3.33
C PRO A 980 -33.50 -2.76 1.88
N LEU A 981 -33.57 -4.08 1.67
CA LEU A 981 -33.71 -4.67 0.34
C LEU A 981 -35.11 -4.42 -0.23
N PRO A 982 -35.22 -3.94 -1.48
CA PRO A 982 -36.46 -3.97 -2.23
C PRO A 982 -36.95 -5.40 -2.49
N GLU A 983 -38.23 -5.57 -2.77
CA GLU A 983 -38.84 -6.89 -3.03
C GLU A 983 -38.12 -7.63 -4.18
N GLU A 984 -37.76 -6.90 -5.24
CA GLU A 984 -37.07 -7.44 -6.41
C GLU A 984 -35.66 -7.94 -6.06
N ALA A 985 -34.96 -7.25 -5.15
CA ALA A 985 -33.64 -7.66 -4.69
C ALA A 985 -33.70 -8.87 -3.74
N GLU A 986 -34.75 -8.96 -2.91
CA GLU A 986 -35.00 -10.15 -2.09
C GLU A 986 -35.29 -11.38 -2.95
N GLN A 987 -36.14 -11.22 -3.98
CA GLN A 987 -36.45 -12.29 -4.93
C GLN A 987 -35.19 -12.77 -5.68
N LEU A 988 -34.29 -11.86 -6.08
CA LEU A 988 -33.01 -12.21 -6.69
C LEU A 988 -32.16 -13.10 -5.78
N LEU A 989 -31.97 -12.69 -4.52
CA LEU A 989 -31.19 -13.46 -3.55
C LEU A 989 -31.80 -14.84 -3.29
N ASP A 990 -33.13 -14.91 -3.23
CA ASP A 990 -33.86 -16.16 -3.04
C ASP A 990 -33.69 -17.14 -4.21
N ILE A 991 -33.68 -16.62 -5.45
CA ILE A 991 -33.37 -17.40 -6.65
C ILE A 991 -31.92 -17.92 -6.60
N VAL A 992 -30.97 -17.09 -6.16
CA VAL A 992 -29.56 -17.48 -6.03
C VAL A 992 -29.38 -18.57 -4.96
N HIS A 993 -30.08 -18.51 -3.82
CA HIS A 993 -30.08 -19.59 -2.83
C HIS A 993 -30.62 -20.91 -3.40
N LEU A 994 -31.74 -20.85 -4.14
CA LEU A 994 -32.29 -22.03 -4.81
C LEU A 994 -31.30 -22.65 -5.80
N ARG A 995 -30.58 -21.80 -6.56
CA ARG A 995 -29.52 -22.22 -7.49
C ARG A 995 -28.36 -22.89 -6.76
N VAL A 996 -27.86 -22.31 -5.67
CA VAL A 996 -26.78 -22.89 -4.86
C VAL A 996 -27.18 -24.25 -4.27
N ALA A 997 -28.39 -24.37 -3.73
CA ALA A 997 -28.92 -25.63 -3.20
C ALA A 997 -29.09 -26.69 -4.31
N ALA A 998 -29.64 -26.30 -5.46
CA ALA A 998 -29.81 -27.18 -6.62
C ALA A 998 -28.46 -27.69 -7.18
N ARG A 999 -27.45 -26.82 -7.21
CA ARG A 999 -26.10 -27.14 -7.70
C ARG A 999 -25.42 -28.23 -6.86
N ARG A 1000 -25.57 -28.20 -5.53
CA ARG A 1000 -25.04 -29.25 -4.63
C ARG A 1000 -25.58 -30.63 -4.95
N LEU A 1001 -26.82 -30.71 -5.43
CA LEU A 1001 -27.51 -31.95 -5.79
C LEU A 1001 -27.28 -32.37 -7.25
N GLY A 1002 -26.50 -31.62 -8.03
CA GLY A 1002 -26.32 -31.88 -9.46
C GLY A 1002 -27.62 -31.74 -10.27
N VAL A 1003 -28.49 -30.81 -9.87
CA VAL A 1003 -29.72 -30.48 -10.61
C VAL A 1003 -29.36 -29.63 -11.83
N GLU A 1004 -29.84 -30.02 -13.00
CA GLU A 1004 -29.70 -29.28 -14.26
C GLU A 1004 -30.80 -28.23 -14.41
N LYS A 1005 -32.03 -28.55 -13.99
CA LYS A 1005 -33.19 -27.67 -14.14
C LYS A 1005 -34.16 -27.80 -12.98
N LEU A 1006 -34.61 -26.68 -12.45
CA LEU A 1006 -35.71 -26.59 -11.48
C LEU A 1006 -36.80 -25.68 -12.04
N GLU A 1007 -37.98 -26.22 -12.28
CA GLU A 1007 -39.16 -25.47 -12.70
C GLU A 1007 -40.21 -25.52 -11.59
N ALA A 1008 -40.78 -24.39 -11.19
CA ALA A 1008 -41.87 -24.37 -10.21
C ALA A 1008 -42.99 -23.43 -10.66
N GLY A 1009 -44.23 -23.94 -10.62
CA GLY A 1009 -45.44 -23.21 -11.02
C GLY A 1009 -46.71 -23.92 -10.59
N GLU A 1010 -47.77 -23.17 -10.29
CA GLU A 1010 -49.13 -23.68 -9.99
C GLU A 1010 -49.22 -24.78 -8.90
N GLY A 1011 -48.30 -24.77 -7.93
CA GLY A 1011 -48.24 -25.75 -6.83
C GLY A 1011 -47.50 -27.05 -7.15
N MET A 1012 -46.80 -27.11 -8.29
CA MET A 1012 -45.95 -28.22 -8.70
C MET A 1012 -44.53 -27.75 -8.97
N ALA A 1013 -43.55 -28.59 -8.68
CA ALA A 1013 -42.15 -28.38 -9.02
C ALA A 1013 -41.58 -29.59 -9.75
N PHE A 1014 -40.81 -29.33 -10.82
CA PHE A 1014 -40.08 -30.32 -11.59
C PHE A 1014 -38.59 -30.11 -11.35
N VAL A 1015 -37.91 -31.14 -10.82
CA VAL A 1015 -36.47 -31.11 -10.59
C VAL A 1015 -35.83 -32.16 -11.49
N THR A 1016 -34.99 -31.70 -12.41
CA THR A 1016 -34.27 -32.53 -13.39
C THR A 1016 -32.81 -32.60 -13.00
N PHE A 1017 -32.32 -33.82 -12.74
CA PHE A 1017 -30.94 -34.09 -12.36
C PHE A 1017 -30.07 -34.34 -13.58
N ALA A 1018 -28.80 -33.94 -13.52
CA ALA A 1018 -27.82 -34.31 -14.52
C ALA A 1018 -27.45 -35.80 -14.39
N PRO A 1019 -26.99 -36.46 -15.47
CA PRO A 1019 -26.57 -37.86 -15.43
C PRO A 1019 -25.44 -38.17 -14.42
N GLY A 1020 -24.62 -37.16 -14.10
CA GLY A 1020 -23.53 -37.24 -13.12
C GLY A 1020 -23.91 -36.77 -11.71
N THR A 1021 -25.20 -36.76 -11.36
CA THR A 1021 -25.65 -36.29 -10.04
C THR A 1021 -24.96 -37.06 -8.90
N PRO A 1022 -24.54 -36.38 -7.81
CA PRO A 1022 -23.99 -37.04 -6.63
C PRO A 1022 -25.03 -37.80 -5.79
N LEU A 1023 -26.32 -37.67 -6.12
CA LEU A 1023 -27.42 -38.35 -5.41
C LEU A 1023 -27.39 -39.87 -5.62
N ASP A 1024 -27.34 -40.63 -4.52
CA ASP A 1024 -27.49 -42.08 -4.55
C ASP A 1024 -28.93 -42.45 -4.98
N PRO A 1025 -29.12 -43.23 -6.06
CA PRO A 1025 -30.44 -43.67 -6.52
C PRO A 1025 -31.29 -44.33 -5.43
N ARG A 1026 -30.66 -45.05 -4.47
CA ARG A 1026 -31.38 -45.70 -3.37
C ARG A 1026 -31.97 -44.69 -2.39
N ARG A 1027 -31.34 -43.53 -2.22
CA ARG A 1027 -31.80 -42.45 -1.34
C ARG A 1027 -32.97 -41.71 -1.95
N LEU A 1028 -32.89 -41.43 -3.26
CA LEU A 1028 -34.00 -40.82 -4.00
C LEU A 1028 -35.28 -41.67 -3.93
N VAL A 1029 -35.15 -43.00 -4.08
CA VAL A 1029 -36.29 -43.93 -3.96
C VAL A 1029 -36.89 -43.91 -2.56
N ARG A 1030 -36.07 -43.90 -1.49
CA ARG A 1030 -36.57 -43.77 -0.11
C ARG A 1030 -37.27 -42.44 0.14
N ALA A 1031 -36.73 -41.34 -0.38
CA ALA A 1031 -37.37 -40.03 -0.27
C ALA A 1031 -38.74 -40.02 -0.96
N ILE A 1032 -38.85 -40.66 -2.13
CA ILE A 1032 -40.12 -40.83 -2.86
C ILE A 1032 -41.12 -41.67 -2.04
N GLU A 1033 -40.72 -42.83 -1.55
CA GLU A 1033 -41.58 -43.72 -0.74
C GLU A 1033 -42.02 -43.07 0.59
N GLY A 1034 -41.12 -42.33 1.25
CA GLY A 1034 -41.39 -41.60 2.49
C GLY A 1034 -42.27 -40.36 2.33
N SER A 1035 -42.39 -39.83 1.11
CA SER A 1035 -43.11 -38.58 0.82
C SER A 1035 -44.63 -38.65 0.88
N ARG A 1036 -45.21 -39.86 1.06
CA ARG A 1036 -46.66 -40.12 1.00
C ARG A 1036 -47.34 -39.55 -0.26
N GLY A 1037 -46.68 -39.70 -1.41
CA GLY A 1037 -47.21 -39.30 -2.72
C GLY A 1037 -46.96 -37.83 -3.10
N ARG A 1038 -46.20 -37.07 -2.30
CA ARG A 1038 -45.78 -35.69 -2.63
C ARG A 1038 -44.61 -35.63 -3.61
N LEU A 1039 -43.80 -36.69 -3.70
CA LEU A 1039 -42.75 -36.86 -4.69
C LEU A 1039 -43.10 -38.02 -5.62
N LYS A 1040 -42.93 -37.81 -6.92
CA LYS A 1040 -43.17 -38.84 -7.95
C LYS A 1040 -42.08 -38.79 -9.00
N MET A 1041 -41.68 -39.95 -9.49
CA MET A 1041 -40.78 -40.05 -10.63
C MET A 1041 -41.60 -39.82 -11.90
N LYS A 1042 -41.28 -38.78 -12.69
CA LYS A 1042 -42.03 -38.45 -13.91
C LYS A 1042 -41.36 -39.06 -15.16
N ARG A 1043 -40.04 -38.90 -15.27
CA ARG A 1043 -39.19 -39.41 -16.37
C ARG A 1043 -37.80 -39.75 -15.81
N GLU A 1044 -36.95 -40.38 -16.62
CA GLU A 1044 -35.56 -40.61 -16.25
C GLU A 1044 -34.91 -39.29 -15.80
N PHE A 1045 -34.34 -39.26 -14.60
CA PHE A 1045 -33.75 -38.08 -13.95
C PHE A 1045 -34.67 -36.89 -13.63
N THR A 1046 -36.00 -36.94 -13.83
CA THR A 1046 -36.92 -35.84 -13.48
C THR A 1046 -37.96 -36.21 -12.43
N ILE A 1047 -37.86 -35.62 -11.24
CA ILE A 1047 -38.87 -35.76 -10.19
C ILE A 1047 -39.91 -34.66 -10.28
N GLU A 1048 -41.14 -35.03 -9.92
CA GLU A 1048 -42.27 -34.13 -9.72
C GLU A 1048 -42.55 -34.04 -8.21
N ALA A 1049 -42.62 -32.81 -7.70
CA ALA A 1049 -42.87 -32.51 -6.30
C ALA A 1049 -44.08 -31.60 -6.14
N VAL A 1050 -44.93 -31.87 -5.16
CA VAL A 1050 -46.01 -30.95 -4.76
C VAL A 1050 -45.43 -29.86 -3.88
N VAL A 1051 -45.61 -28.60 -4.26
CA VAL A 1051 -45.15 -27.42 -3.51
C VAL A 1051 -46.33 -26.55 -3.08
N GLU A 1052 -46.12 -25.75 -2.03
CA GLU A 1052 -47.13 -24.82 -1.55
C GLU A 1052 -47.52 -23.78 -2.62
N ARG A 1053 -48.77 -23.30 -2.57
CA ARG A 1053 -49.32 -22.25 -3.46
C ARG A 1053 -49.46 -20.93 -2.70
N GLY A 1054 -49.41 -19.81 -3.42
CA GLY A 1054 -49.66 -18.47 -2.87
C GLY A 1054 -48.41 -17.58 -2.95
N GLU A 1055 -48.19 -16.78 -1.91
CA GLU A 1055 -47.06 -15.85 -1.81
C GLU A 1055 -45.70 -16.53 -2.02
N TRP A 1056 -44.79 -15.82 -2.71
CA TRP A 1056 -43.46 -16.32 -3.05
C TRP A 1056 -42.69 -16.88 -1.85
N ALA A 1057 -42.76 -16.23 -0.69
CA ALA A 1057 -42.09 -16.68 0.53
C ALA A 1057 -42.47 -18.13 0.92
N ARG A 1058 -43.74 -18.52 0.75
CA ARG A 1058 -44.21 -19.89 1.03
C ARG A 1058 -43.71 -20.87 -0.02
N VAL A 1059 -43.78 -20.48 -1.30
CA VAL A 1059 -43.29 -21.29 -2.43
C VAL A 1059 -41.79 -21.57 -2.29
N ARG A 1060 -40.99 -20.52 -2.05
CA ARG A 1060 -39.55 -20.60 -1.81
C ARG A 1060 -39.22 -21.48 -0.60
N GLY A 1061 -39.90 -21.27 0.53
CA GLY A 1061 -39.71 -22.10 1.71
C GLY A 1061 -40.00 -23.58 1.45
N SER A 1062 -41.02 -23.89 0.65
CA SER A 1062 -41.33 -25.26 0.24
C SER A 1062 -40.27 -25.85 -0.70
N LEU A 1063 -39.71 -25.05 -1.62
CA LEU A 1063 -38.66 -25.47 -2.56
C LEU A 1063 -37.32 -25.72 -1.85
N LEU A 1064 -36.92 -24.86 -0.91
CA LEU A 1064 -35.71 -25.08 -0.12
C LEU A 1064 -35.83 -26.33 0.76
N ARG A 1065 -36.97 -26.53 1.45
CA ARG A 1065 -37.23 -27.77 2.20
C ARG A 1065 -37.18 -29.00 1.30
N LEU A 1066 -37.68 -28.91 0.07
CA LEU A 1066 -37.59 -29.98 -0.91
C LEU A 1066 -36.13 -30.32 -1.23
N LEU A 1067 -35.32 -29.33 -1.60
CA LEU A 1067 -33.90 -29.53 -1.92
C LEU A 1067 -33.11 -30.04 -0.70
N GLU A 1068 -33.31 -29.46 0.48
CA GLU A 1068 -32.67 -29.93 1.73
C GLU A 1068 -33.08 -31.36 2.09
N SER A 1069 -34.34 -31.74 1.86
CA SER A 1069 -34.79 -33.11 2.10
C SER A 1069 -34.10 -34.10 1.16
N LEU A 1070 -33.79 -33.69 -0.07
CA LEU A 1070 -33.04 -34.51 -1.02
C LEU A 1070 -31.56 -34.60 -0.65
N ASP A 1071 -31.00 -33.58 0.00
CA ASP A 1071 -29.61 -33.55 0.47
C ASP A 1071 -29.38 -34.38 1.76
N ARG A 1072 -30.33 -34.34 2.70
CA ARG A 1072 -30.24 -35.05 4.01
C ARG A 1072 -30.72 -36.49 3.99
N SER A 1073 -31.44 -36.93 2.95
CA SER A 1073 -31.93 -38.32 2.77
C SER A 1073 -30.91 -39.17 2.05
#